data_AF-A0AAD4NWA6-F1
#
_entry.id   AF-A0AAD4NWA6-F1
#
_cell.length_a   1.000
_cell.length_b   1.000
_cell.length_c   1.000
_cell.angle_alpha   90.00
_cell.angle_beta   90.00
_cell.angle_gamma   90.00
#
_symmetry.space_group_name_H-M   'P 1'
#
loop_
_entity.id
_entity.type
_entity.pdbx_description
1 polymer ?
#
loop_
_entity_poly.entity_id
_entity_poly.type
_entity_poly.pdbx_seq_one_letter_code
_entity_poly.pdbx_strand_id
1 'polypeptide(L)'
;MSQPLKEADIIFPHLSNTPNLSSTLSSLRRSTLSTQNRLASIVSDSDFVTSVGSAYDLPLVANERCGSWYIPPSQKSGSVYFKSTDGHMGEWRFSLRRLNLQLLDVVMSHGGAVVVDSTRRGKSMPDALSKTIPTWCCVINRVVFGAREKDEMGLFTPPQAVSESEHAQMEKRIDGFVRQFMEICKPNLSELRSKLQKPLRPIWVTQQSSLPDLAPSFPDFHPIVLCTASRRVRGAEASESGYIQGAADDHEAWSHGLTPPIFWKHKDMLMKTSEEDAPALIERLLNEDEGGSTFVSLIRPTSKLHVSSSDQMNLAGFEFVVSCTPEPLAPSMLKEAGVKHYLHFKCRPGKLGSRDLRTQLPQLLYFFSSLSTPTFGNILVCCPTGKDLSVGTALAILCLYTNEEGDIDTSKPREAKDIGKAFIKQRLSWITTSSPALNPSRTTLQSVNAVLLESQDPKAYLQTKSNDTGGGSFTASIPIRETRPSSQELEEVQTRDASGNKEPQQRPPSMSRNIFESLRNSPNTLWSFQRTLHSSLPTHPSGTVTGTATFTPCGLPDPSPPTLLYAEEGEFATDTGLKFTARRKYVYQLKPGDDATEGEHIAVRFFDDEKMPRAVIEDGVGKNGEGIGGLFVEMGDIKTSGGEVKAKNKETHLCAKDLYTASWKFGEGLVAEGGRDAWWEVRYDVKGPQKDYVSITRYTLV
;
A
#
# COMPACT_ATOMS: atom_id res chain seq x y z
N MET A 1 3.10 -30.96 -20.22
CA MET A 1 4.39 -30.45 -20.71
C MET A 1 4.71 -29.19 -19.92
N SER A 2 5.75 -29.22 -19.10
CA SER A 2 6.20 -28.09 -18.28
C SER A 2 6.71 -26.96 -19.17
N GLN A 3 6.36 -25.72 -18.84
CA GLN A 3 6.86 -24.54 -19.55
C GLN A 3 8.40 -24.48 -19.49
N PRO A 4 9.09 -24.13 -20.58
CA PRO A 4 10.53 -23.90 -20.54
C PRO A 4 10.83 -22.66 -19.68
N LEU A 5 11.76 -22.82 -18.73
CA LEU A 5 12.22 -21.78 -17.80
C LEU A 5 12.86 -20.62 -18.56
N LYS A 6 12.59 -19.37 -18.15
CA LYS A 6 13.15 -18.17 -18.78
C LYS A 6 14.32 -17.62 -17.97
N GLU A 7 15.26 -16.95 -18.64
CA GLU A 7 16.43 -16.27 -18.06
C GLU A 7 16.10 -15.39 -16.83
N ALA A 8 14.92 -14.78 -16.80
CA ALA A 8 14.42 -13.96 -15.69
C ALA A 8 14.12 -14.74 -14.39
N ASP A 9 13.98 -16.07 -14.47
CA ASP A 9 13.69 -16.94 -13.33
C ASP A 9 14.98 -17.33 -12.56
N ILE A 10 16.15 -16.85 -12.99
CA ILE A 10 17.46 -17.44 -12.63
C ILE A 10 18.44 -16.35 -12.21
N ILE A 11 18.30 -15.15 -12.75
CA ILE A 11 19.19 -14.02 -12.49
C ILE A 11 18.49 -13.01 -11.58
N PHE A 12 19.22 -12.55 -10.56
CA PHE A 12 18.83 -11.41 -9.73
C PHE A 12 18.45 -10.22 -10.60
N PRO A 13 17.31 -9.56 -10.34
CA PRO A 13 17.01 -8.33 -11.03
C PRO A 13 18.11 -7.35 -10.64
N HIS A 14 19.01 -7.04 -11.58
CA HIS A 14 19.69 -5.77 -11.77
C HIS A 14 20.86 -6.00 -12.76
N LEU A 15 20.62 -5.54 -14.00
CA LEU A 15 21.55 -4.75 -14.82
C LEU A 15 22.57 -5.44 -15.73
N SER A 16 22.26 -5.41 -17.03
CA SER A 16 23.21 -5.31 -18.14
C SER A 16 22.48 -4.84 -19.42
N ASN A 17 22.95 -3.73 -19.98
CA ASN A 17 22.38 -2.97 -21.11
C ASN A 17 22.81 -3.48 -22.49
N THR A 18 22.57 -4.75 -22.79
CA THR A 18 22.01 -5.07 -24.12
C THR A 18 20.49 -4.97 -24.00
N PRO A 19 19.71 -4.74 -25.07
CA PRO A 19 18.28 -4.98 -25.03
C PRO A 19 18.07 -6.49 -24.86
N ASN A 20 18.36 -7.00 -23.67
CA ASN A 20 17.96 -8.31 -23.24
C ASN A 20 16.45 -8.32 -23.36
N LEU A 21 15.90 -9.47 -23.76
CA LEU A 21 14.46 -9.63 -23.92
C LEU A 21 13.72 -9.11 -22.67
N SER A 22 14.32 -9.20 -21.48
CA SER A 22 13.82 -8.62 -20.24
C SER A 22 13.67 -7.10 -20.22
N SER A 23 14.62 -6.29 -20.70
CA SER A 23 14.53 -4.82 -20.71
C SER A 23 13.63 -4.32 -21.84
N THR A 24 13.64 -4.98 -22.99
CA THR A 24 12.66 -4.75 -24.06
C THR A 24 11.28 -5.18 -23.59
N LEU A 25 11.12 -6.31 -22.90
CA LEU A 25 9.85 -6.72 -22.27
C LEU A 25 9.48 -5.84 -21.08
N SER A 26 10.42 -5.22 -20.37
CA SER A 26 10.15 -4.32 -19.24
C SER A 26 9.78 -2.93 -19.73
N SER A 27 10.36 -2.48 -20.85
CA SER A 27 9.95 -1.29 -21.59
C SER A 27 8.61 -1.51 -22.30
N LEU A 28 8.41 -2.68 -22.92
CA LEU A 28 7.11 -3.13 -23.43
C LEU A 28 6.11 -3.29 -22.30
N ARG A 29 6.49 -3.80 -21.12
CA ARG A 29 5.62 -3.87 -19.94
C ARG A 29 5.27 -2.48 -19.41
N ARG A 30 6.26 -1.58 -19.28
CA ARG A 30 6.05 -0.18 -18.86
C ARG A 30 5.13 0.55 -19.83
N SER A 31 5.37 0.45 -21.13
CA SER A 31 4.46 1.00 -22.16
C SER A 31 3.09 0.32 -22.14
N THR A 32 2.99 -1.00 -21.96
CA THR A 32 1.68 -1.69 -21.83
C THR A 32 0.92 -1.32 -20.55
N LEU A 33 1.60 -0.76 -19.54
CA LEU A 33 1.02 -0.33 -18.26
C LEU A 33 0.92 1.19 -18.14
N SER A 34 1.12 1.91 -19.25
CA SER A 34 1.08 3.37 -19.32
C SER A 34 -0.27 3.93 -18.89
N THR A 35 -0.26 5.18 -18.41
CA THR A 35 -1.48 5.94 -18.11
C THR A 35 -2.44 5.93 -19.30
N GLN A 36 -1.93 6.06 -20.53
CA GLN A 36 -2.76 6.06 -21.73
C GLN A 36 -3.47 4.74 -21.97
N ASN A 37 -2.75 3.62 -21.82
CA ASN A 37 -3.34 2.29 -21.95
C ASN A 37 -4.37 2.02 -20.85
N ARG A 38 -4.18 2.58 -19.65
CA ARG A 38 -5.17 2.51 -18.56
C ARG A 38 -6.43 3.28 -18.90
N LEU A 39 -6.30 4.52 -19.35
CA LEU A 39 -7.45 5.34 -19.75
C LEU A 39 -8.19 4.70 -20.93
N ALA A 40 -7.47 4.21 -21.95
CA ALA A 40 -8.06 3.48 -23.07
C ALA A 40 -8.84 2.23 -22.61
N SER A 41 -8.26 1.45 -21.69
CA SER A 41 -8.90 0.26 -21.13
C SER A 41 -10.15 0.63 -20.32
N ILE A 42 -10.11 1.72 -19.55
CA ILE A 42 -11.27 2.24 -18.82
C ILE A 42 -12.40 2.65 -19.77
N VAL A 43 -12.09 3.34 -20.86
CA VAL A 43 -13.09 3.71 -21.88
C VAL A 43 -13.73 2.47 -22.49
N SER A 44 -12.92 1.51 -22.94
CA SER A 44 -13.43 0.26 -23.54
C SER A 44 -14.28 -0.55 -22.56
N ASP A 45 -13.86 -0.66 -21.30
CA ASP A 45 -14.64 -1.36 -20.27
C ASP A 45 -15.93 -0.61 -19.91
N SER A 46 -15.93 0.73 -20.01
CA SER A 46 -17.10 1.57 -19.74
C SER A 46 -18.21 1.39 -20.78
N ASP A 47 -17.85 1.17 -22.05
CA ASP A 47 -18.81 0.86 -23.11
C ASP A 47 -19.57 -0.44 -22.80
N PHE A 48 -18.84 -1.47 -22.33
CA PHE A 48 -19.45 -2.70 -21.84
C PHE A 48 -20.37 -2.45 -20.63
N VAL A 49 -19.91 -1.73 -19.61
CA VAL A 49 -20.71 -1.40 -18.43
C VAL A 49 -22.02 -0.69 -18.80
N THR A 50 -21.95 0.25 -19.74
CA THR A 50 -23.12 0.99 -20.27
C THR A 50 -24.09 0.03 -20.98
N SER A 51 -23.56 -0.92 -21.76
CA SER A 51 -24.38 -1.95 -22.42
C SER A 51 -25.09 -2.86 -21.41
N VAL A 52 -24.46 -3.18 -20.27
CA VAL A 52 -25.11 -3.96 -19.19
C VAL A 52 -26.25 -3.17 -18.55
N GLY A 53 -26.03 -1.89 -18.24
CA GLY A 53 -27.09 -1.01 -17.72
C GLY A 53 -28.30 -0.95 -18.67
N SER A 54 -28.03 -0.82 -19.96
CA SER A 54 -29.06 -0.78 -21.01
C SER A 54 -29.79 -2.11 -21.18
N ALA A 55 -29.06 -3.23 -21.20
CA ALA A 55 -29.63 -4.56 -21.43
C ALA A 55 -30.54 -5.03 -20.28
N TYR A 56 -30.25 -4.59 -19.05
CA TYR A 56 -31.09 -4.89 -17.89
C TYR A 56 -32.12 -3.80 -17.58
N ASP A 57 -32.04 -2.63 -18.24
CA ASP A 57 -32.81 -1.42 -17.94
C ASP A 57 -32.72 -1.02 -16.45
N LEU A 58 -31.49 -0.99 -15.92
CA LEU A 58 -31.23 -0.73 -14.50
C LEU A 58 -30.16 0.35 -14.31
N PRO A 59 -30.28 1.15 -13.23
CA PRO A 59 -29.33 2.22 -12.93
C PRO A 59 -27.93 1.69 -12.58
N LEU A 60 -26.90 2.41 -13.02
CA LEU A 60 -25.51 2.10 -12.72
C LEU A 60 -25.10 2.67 -11.36
N VAL A 61 -24.57 1.81 -10.49
CA VAL A 61 -24.08 2.14 -9.16
C VAL A 61 -22.60 1.79 -9.06
N ALA A 62 -21.78 2.77 -8.71
CA ALA A 62 -20.34 2.58 -8.59
C ALA A 62 -19.98 1.91 -7.26
N ASN A 63 -19.22 0.81 -7.27
CA ASN A 63 -18.41 0.46 -6.09
C ASN A 63 -17.17 1.36 -6.05
N GLU A 64 -17.12 2.32 -5.13
CA GLU A 64 -16.18 3.45 -5.09
C GLU A 64 -14.69 3.08 -4.91
N ARG A 65 -14.35 1.79 -4.91
CA ARG A 65 -12.96 1.36 -5.03
C ARG A 65 -12.39 1.67 -6.42
N CYS A 66 -13.14 1.36 -7.48
CA CYS A 66 -12.76 1.66 -8.85
C CYS A 66 -13.96 1.83 -9.81
N GLY A 67 -15.17 1.41 -9.43
CA GLY A 67 -16.37 1.42 -10.27
C GLY A 67 -16.67 2.78 -10.90
N SER A 68 -16.40 3.88 -10.19
CA SER A 68 -16.61 5.25 -10.67
C SER A 68 -15.79 5.59 -11.92
N TRP A 69 -14.66 4.92 -12.16
CA TRP A 69 -13.88 5.10 -13.37
C TRP A 69 -14.60 4.55 -14.61
N TYR A 70 -15.40 3.50 -14.45
CA TYR A 70 -16.06 2.79 -15.53
C TYR A 70 -17.49 3.27 -15.84
N ILE A 71 -18.02 4.20 -15.04
CA ILE A 71 -19.36 4.76 -15.23
C ILE A 71 -19.23 6.24 -15.61
N PRO A 72 -19.73 6.66 -16.79
CA PRO A 72 -19.79 8.08 -17.14
C PRO A 72 -20.62 8.85 -16.12
N PRO A 73 -20.21 10.06 -15.66
CA PRO A 73 -20.90 10.78 -14.59
C PRO A 73 -22.39 11.02 -14.84
N SER A 74 -22.79 11.21 -16.10
CA SER A 74 -24.20 11.40 -16.50
C SER A 74 -25.08 10.15 -16.33
N GLN A 75 -24.49 8.97 -16.23
CA GLN A 75 -25.20 7.69 -16.08
C GLN A 75 -25.08 7.09 -14.68
N LYS A 76 -24.30 7.71 -13.79
CA LYS A 76 -24.09 7.22 -12.44
C LYS A 76 -25.26 7.63 -11.55
N SER A 77 -26.06 6.65 -11.13
CA SER A 77 -27.22 6.88 -10.26
C SER A 77 -26.91 6.77 -8.78
N GLY A 78 -25.77 6.21 -8.40
CA GLY A 78 -25.39 6.07 -7.01
C GLY A 78 -24.01 5.48 -6.77
N SER A 79 -23.70 5.31 -5.49
CA SER A 79 -22.40 4.83 -5.03
C SER A 79 -22.53 3.92 -3.80
N VAL A 80 -21.69 2.89 -3.76
CA VAL A 80 -21.50 1.97 -2.64
C VAL A 80 -20.01 1.77 -2.37
N TYR A 81 -19.66 1.20 -1.23
CA TYR A 81 -18.29 0.88 -0.84
C TYR A 81 -18.22 -0.52 -0.24
N PHE A 82 -18.24 -1.54 -1.10
CA PHE A 82 -18.02 -2.94 -0.73
C PHE A 82 -16.54 -3.29 -0.89
N LYS A 83 -15.90 -3.75 0.19
CA LYS A 83 -14.47 -4.07 0.15
C LYS A 83 -14.24 -5.55 -0.16
N SER A 84 -13.35 -5.83 -1.09
CA SER A 84 -12.98 -7.21 -1.46
C SER A 84 -12.39 -8.00 -0.30
N THR A 85 -11.67 -7.35 0.62
CA THR A 85 -11.07 -8.03 1.79
C THR A 85 -12.11 -8.64 2.72
N ASP A 86 -13.34 -8.10 2.73
CA ASP A 86 -14.42 -8.67 3.53
C ASP A 86 -14.89 -10.01 2.95
N GLY A 87 -14.65 -10.27 1.66
CA GLY A 87 -14.94 -11.54 0.98
C GLY A 87 -13.78 -12.52 0.91
N HIS A 88 -12.61 -12.21 1.49
CA HIS A 88 -11.47 -13.12 1.46
C HIS A 88 -11.77 -14.43 2.21
N MET A 89 -11.17 -15.52 1.73
CA MET A 89 -11.28 -16.84 2.35
C MET A 89 -10.86 -16.80 3.82
N GLY A 90 -11.69 -17.39 4.70
CA GLY A 90 -11.48 -17.38 6.16
C GLY A 90 -12.00 -16.13 6.88
N GLU A 91 -12.06 -14.98 6.19
CA GLU A 91 -12.61 -13.73 6.72
C GLU A 91 -14.14 -13.71 6.61
N TRP A 92 -14.68 -13.76 5.38
CA TRP A 92 -16.11 -13.66 5.02
C TRP A 92 -16.93 -12.82 6.00
N ARG A 93 -16.81 -11.49 5.94
CA ARG A 93 -17.30 -10.56 6.96
C ARG A 93 -18.45 -9.71 6.45
N PHE A 94 -19.42 -9.46 7.32
CA PHE A 94 -20.38 -8.37 7.15
C PHE A 94 -19.85 -7.09 7.81
N SER A 95 -19.75 -5.98 7.06
CA SER A 95 -19.20 -4.74 7.59
C SER A 95 -20.26 -3.94 8.37
N LEU A 96 -20.17 -3.93 9.70
CA LEU A 96 -20.98 -3.06 10.57
C LEU A 96 -20.62 -1.57 10.49
N ARG A 97 -19.64 -1.22 9.66
CA ARG A 97 -19.22 0.16 9.40
C ARG A 97 -19.72 0.65 8.06
N ARG A 98 -19.54 -0.14 7.01
CA ARG A 98 -19.91 0.23 5.64
C ARG A 98 -21.16 -0.55 5.28
N LEU A 99 -22.30 -0.02 5.75
CA LEU A 99 -23.57 -0.72 5.65
C LEU A 99 -24.15 -0.68 4.24
N ASN A 100 -23.78 0.30 3.41
CA ASN A 100 -24.24 0.43 2.02
C ASN A 100 -25.79 0.47 1.86
N LEU A 101 -26.52 0.96 2.88
CA LEU A 101 -27.99 0.99 2.86
C LEU A 101 -28.56 1.95 1.81
N GLN A 102 -27.78 2.94 1.36
CA GLN A 102 -28.16 3.84 0.27
C GLN A 102 -28.40 3.12 -1.06
N LEU A 103 -27.90 1.89 -1.22
CA LEU A 103 -28.25 1.05 -2.37
C LEU A 103 -29.75 0.75 -2.41
N LEU A 104 -30.40 0.65 -1.24
CA LEU A 104 -31.83 0.39 -1.15
C LEU A 104 -32.67 1.56 -1.66
N ASP A 105 -32.16 2.80 -1.60
CA ASP A 105 -32.85 3.96 -2.18
C ASP A 105 -32.91 3.86 -3.71
N VAL A 106 -31.84 3.35 -4.34
CA VAL A 106 -31.78 3.07 -5.78
C VAL A 106 -32.74 1.93 -6.14
N VAL A 107 -32.70 0.83 -5.39
CA VAL A 107 -33.57 -0.33 -5.60
C VAL A 107 -35.05 0.02 -5.43
N MET A 108 -35.40 0.81 -4.41
CA MET A 108 -36.76 1.30 -4.20
C MET A 108 -37.27 2.08 -5.41
N SER A 109 -36.40 2.91 -6.01
CA SER A 109 -36.79 3.82 -7.10
C SER A 109 -36.85 3.13 -8.47
N HIS A 110 -36.01 2.12 -8.72
CA HIS A 110 -35.83 1.52 -10.05
C HIS A 110 -36.08 0.01 -10.10
N GLY A 111 -36.42 -0.62 -8.97
CA GLY A 111 -36.68 -2.06 -8.89
C GLY A 111 -35.43 -2.95 -8.93
N GLY A 112 -34.23 -2.40 -8.99
CA GLY A 112 -32.95 -3.13 -9.01
C GLY A 112 -31.76 -2.18 -9.19
N ALA A 113 -30.57 -2.73 -9.36
CA ALA A 113 -29.36 -1.94 -9.64
C ALA A 113 -28.27 -2.76 -10.33
N VAL A 114 -27.41 -2.10 -11.11
CA VAL A 114 -26.16 -2.66 -11.62
C VAL A 114 -25.00 -2.11 -10.79
N VAL A 115 -24.37 -2.96 -9.98
CA VAL A 115 -23.18 -2.57 -9.18
C VAL A 115 -21.91 -2.91 -9.95
N VAL A 116 -21.11 -1.88 -10.22
CA VAL A 116 -19.92 -1.98 -11.06
C VAL A 116 -18.65 -2.00 -10.21
N ASP A 117 -17.80 -3.00 -10.46
CA ASP A 117 -16.48 -3.13 -9.85
C ASP A 117 -15.51 -3.81 -10.84
N SER A 118 -14.21 -3.79 -10.56
CA SER A 118 -13.22 -4.48 -11.38
C SER A 118 -12.17 -5.18 -10.52
N THR A 119 -11.37 -6.04 -11.15
CA THR A 119 -10.27 -6.75 -10.49
C THR A 119 -9.13 -6.95 -11.48
N ARG A 120 -7.91 -7.05 -10.97
CA ARG A 120 -6.70 -7.32 -11.75
C ARG A 120 -6.23 -8.78 -11.67
N ARG A 121 -5.07 -9.05 -12.29
CA ARG A 121 -4.25 -10.27 -12.11
C ARG A 121 -4.96 -11.56 -12.52
N GLY A 122 -5.73 -11.52 -13.61
CA GLY A 122 -6.36 -12.70 -14.19
C GLY A 122 -7.48 -13.32 -13.35
N LYS A 123 -7.95 -12.64 -12.29
CA LYS A 123 -9.22 -12.99 -11.62
C LYS A 123 -10.39 -12.71 -12.57
N SER A 124 -11.37 -13.60 -12.61
CA SER A 124 -12.59 -13.37 -13.41
C SER A 124 -13.52 -12.33 -12.79
N MET A 125 -13.45 -12.15 -11.48
CA MET A 125 -14.38 -11.32 -10.71
C MET A 125 -13.74 -10.92 -9.36
N PRO A 126 -13.96 -9.70 -8.87
CA PRO A 126 -13.52 -9.30 -7.52
C PRO A 126 -14.31 -10.03 -6.43
N ASP A 127 -13.65 -10.31 -5.31
CA ASP A 127 -14.29 -10.92 -4.12
C ASP A 127 -15.43 -10.03 -3.55
N ALA A 128 -15.43 -8.73 -3.85
CA ALA A 128 -16.53 -7.84 -3.51
C ALA A 128 -17.84 -8.26 -4.20
N LEU A 129 -17.78 -8.63 -5.49
CA LEU A 129 -18.95 -9.06 -6.27
C LEU A 129 -19.25 -10.56 -6.05
N SER A 130 -18.25 -11.42 -5.90
CA SER A 130 -18.52 -12.86 -5.75
C SER A 130 -18.95 -13.27 -4.35
N LYS A 131 -18.58 -12.52 -3.30
CA LYS A 131 -18.75 -12.93 -1.89
C LYS A 131 -19.30 -11.82 -0.99
N THR A 132 -18.72 -10.62 -1.01
CA THR A 132 -19.10 -9.53 -0.08
C THR A 132 -20.54 -9.05 -0.30
N ILE A 133 -20.90 -8.65 -1.52
CA ILE A 133 -22.25 -8.17 -1.83
C ILE A 133 -23.29 -9.29 -1.69
N PRO A 134 -23.03 -10.53 -2.12
CA PRO A 134 -23.94 -11.62 -1.82
C PRO A 134 -24.21 -11.88 -0.34
N THR A 135 -23.16 -11.83 0.49
CA THR A 135 -23.30 -11.90 1.94
C THR A 135 -24.17 -10.76 2.46
N TRP A 136 -23.97 -9.55 1.94
CA TRP A 136 -24.78 -8.38 2.29
C TRP A 136 -26.25 -8.55 1.89
N CYS A 137 -26.54 -8.98 0.65
CA CYS A 137 -27.90 -9.23 0.19
C CYS A 137 -28.63 -10.24 1.09
N CYS A 138 -27.97 -11.35 1.45
CA CYS A 138 -28.54 -12.36 2.33
C CYS A 138 -28.84 -11.81 3.73
N VAL A 139 -27.90 -11.05 4.33
CA VAL A 139 -28.11 -10.44 5.64
C VAL A 139 -29.28 -9.45 5.62
N ILE A 140 -29.34 -8.57 4.61
CA ILE A 140 -30.44 -7.59 4.49
C ILE A 140 -31.78 -8.30 4.26
N ASN A 141 -31.84 -9.31 3.40
CA ASN A 141 -33.06 -10.09 3.18
C ASN A 141 -33.57 -10.71 4.50
N ARG A 142 -32.70 -11.39 5.26
CA ARG A 142 -33.08 -12.02 6.53
C ARG A 142 -33.51 -11.00 7.59
N VAL A 143 -32.94 -9.80 7.58
CA VAL A 143 -33.32 -8.71 8.51
C VAL A 143 -34.70 -8.14 8.17
N VAL A 144 -34.97 -7.90 6.89
CA VAL A 144 -36.21 -7.27 6.44
C VAL A 144 -37.40 -8.24 6.48
N PHE A 145 -37.22 -9.44 5.93
CA PHE A 145 -38.28 -10.43 5.70
C PHE A 145 -38.31 -11.56 6.74
N GLY A 146 -37.28 -11.71 7.57
CA GLY A 146 -37.15 -12.79 8.54
C GLY A 146 -36.59 -14.08 7.91
N ALA A 147 -36.73 -15.20 8.62
CA ALA A 147 -36.15 -16.50 8.25
C ALA A 147 -37.18 -17.49 7.63
N ARG A 148 -38.25 -17.01 6.98
CA ARG A 148 -39.24 -17.88 6.32
C ARG A 148 -38.74 -18.31 4.93
N GLU A 149 -39.13 -19.52 4.50
CA GLU A 149 -38.68 -20.26 3.30
C GLU A 149 -37.21 -20.05 2.87
N LYS A 150 -36.35 -20.99 3.30
CA LYS A 150 -34.88 -20.89 3.28
C LYS A 150 -34.27 -20.64 1.90
N ASP A 151 -34.93 -21.04 0.82
CA ASP A 151 -34.28 -21.13 -0.49
C ASP A 151 -34.23 -19.77 -1.22
N GLU A 152 -35.23 -18.90 -1.06
CA GLU A 152 -35.26 -17.62 -1.79
C GLU A 152 -34.42 -16.53 -1.16
N MET A 153 -34.25 -16.59 0.16
CA MET A 153 -33.46 -15.66 0.98
C MET A 153 -32.09 -16.25 1.38
N GLY A 154 -31.70 -17.34 0.72
CA GLY A 154 -30.42 -18.01 0.88
C GLY A 154 -29.24 -17.12 0.52
N LEU A 155 -28.05 -17.60 0.88
CA LEU A 155 -26.82 -17.04 0.33
C LEU A 155 -26.75 -17.49 -1.14
N PHE A 156 -26.50 -16.57 -2.07
CA PHE A 156 -26.28 -16.91 -3.48
C PHE A 156 -24.84 -16.61 -3.84
N THR A 157 -24.06 -17.57 -4.32
CA THR A 157 -22.68 -17.32 -4.77
C THR A 157 -22.44 -17.89 -6.15
N PRO A 158 -21.55 -17.29 -6.96
CA PRO A 158 -21.26 -17.78 -8.30
C PRO A 158 -20.41 -19.08 -8.21
N PRO A 159 -20.90 -20.24 -8.67
CA PRO A 159 -20.17 -21.52 -8.55
C PRO A 159 -18.79 -21.52 -9.23
N GLN A 160 -18.62 -20.69 -10.26
CA GLN A 160 -17.38 -20.51 -10.99
C GLN A 160 -16.28 -19.78 -10.19
N ALA A 161 -16.62 -19.13 -9.08
CA ALA A 161 -15.67 -18.38 -8.25
C ALA A 161 -15.74 -18.74 -6.76
N VAL A 162 -16.77 -19.44 -6.31
CA VAL A 162 -16.97 -19.86 -4.93
C VAL A 162 -17.32 -21.34 -4.91
N SER A 163 -16.45 -22.17 -4.33
CA SER A 163 -16.70 -23.61 -4.20
C SER A 163 -17.87 -23.89 -3.23
N GLU A 164 -18.52 -25.04 -3.36
CA GLU A 164 -19.60 -25.47 -2.45
C GLU A 164 -19.14 -25.49 -0.97
N SER A 165 -17.90 -25.92 -0.73
CA SER A 165 -17.31 -25.92 0.62
C SER A 165 -17.13 -24.51 1.17
N GLU A 166 -16.67 -23.57 0.35
CA GLU A 166 -16.55 -22.15 0.74
C GLU A 166 -17.93 -21.54 0.99
N HIS A 167 -18.89 -21.80 0.10
CA HIS A 167 -20.28 -21.37 0.24
C HIS A 167 -20.88 -21.82 1.58
N ALA A 168 -20.78 -23.10 1.91
CA ALA A 168 -21.31 -23.65 3.17
C ALA A 168 -20.65 -23.01 4.41
N GLN A 169 -19.37 -22.63 4.33
CA GLN A 169 -18.68 -21.94 5.42
C GLN A 169 -19.12 -20.48 5.56
N MET A 170 -19.37 -19.80 4.44
CA MET A 170 -19.93 -18.45 4.41
C MET A 170 -21.34 -18.44 5.02
N GLU A 171 -22.19 -19.38 4.59
CA GLU A 171 -23.58 -19.45 5.02
C GLU A 171 -23.70 -19.64 6.54
N LYS A 172 -22.85 -20.48 7.14
CA LYS A 172 -22.78 -20.69 8.60
C LYS A 172 -22.54 -19.42 9.41
N ARG A 173 -22.02 -18.34 8.80
CA ARG A 173 -21.74 -17.07 9.48
C ARG A 173 -22.89 -16.06 9.40
N ILE A 174 -23.84 -16.26 8.49
CA ILE A 174 -24.90 -15.29 8.19
C ILE A 174 -25.74 -14.96 9.43
N ASP A 175 -26.16 -15.95 10.21
CA ASP A 175 -26.98 -15.70 11.42
C ASP A 175 -26.24 -14.90 12.49
N GLY A 176 -24.91 -15.06 12.56
CA GLY A 176 -24.05 -14.22 13.38
C GLY A 176 -24.04 -12.76 12.92
N PHE A 177 -24.01 -12.53 11.60
CA PHE A 177 -24.05 -11.19 11.03
C PHE A 177 -25.40 -10.51 11.19
N VAL A 178 -26.50 -11.24 11.00
CA VAL A 178 -27.86 -10.74 11.24
C VAL A 178 -28.00 -10.27 12.69
N ARG A 179 -27.61 -11.11 13.66
CA ARG A 179 -27.63 -10.72 15.09
C ARG A 179 -26.79 -9.49 15.38
N GLN A 180 -25.53 -9.46 14.91
CA GLN A 180 -24.64 -8.33 15.12
C GLN A 180 -25.18 -7.03 14.50
N PHE A 181 -25.77 -7.09 13.31
CA PHE A 181 -26.35 -5.92 12.66
C PHE A 181 -27.55 -5.38 13.45
N MET A 182 -28.42 -6.27 13.92
CA MET A 182 -29.58 -5.91 14.74
C MET A 182 -29.18 -5.33 16.10
N GLU A 183 -28.23 -5.96 16.80
CA GLU A 183 -27.83 -5.57 18.16
C GLU A 183 -26.96 -4.30 18.19
N ILE A 184 -26.04 -4.16 17.24
CA ILE A 184 -25.04 -3.08 17.24
C ILE A 184 -25.54 -1.88 16.44
N CYS A 185 -26.04 -2.08 15.23
CA CYS A 185 -26.43 -0.97 14.36
C CYS A 185 -27.87 -0.51 14.60
N LYS A 186 -28.72 -1.37 15.21
CA LYS A 186 -30.13 -1.08 15.53
C LYS A 186 -30.86 -0.42 14.35
N PRO A 187 -30.90 -1.07 13.17
CA PRO A 187 -31.46 -0.46 11.98
C PRO A 187 -32.97 -0.16 12.14
N ASN A 188 -33.43 0.92 11.51
CA ASN A 188 -34.86 1.22 11.44
C ASN A 188 -35.57 0.23 10.50
N LEU A 189 -36.14 -0.83 11.07
CA LEU A 189 -36.81 -1.87 10.29
C LEU A 189 -38.02 -1.36 9.48
N SER A 190 -38.74 -0.35 9.98
CA SER A 190 -39.88 0.23 9.27
C SER A 190 -39.41 0.91 7.98
N GLU A 191 -38.34 1.68 8.07
CA GLU A 191 -37.71 2.34 6.92
C GLU A 191 -37.09 1.32 5.94
N LEU A 192 -36.42 0.28 6.44
CA LEU A 192 -35.88 -0.75 5.55
C LEU A 192 -36.99 -1.50 4.81
N ARG A 193 -38.10 -1.80 5.50
CA ARG A 193 -39.26 -2.46 4.89
C ARG A 193 -40.02 -1.54 3.94
N SER A 194 -39.98 -0.22 4.09
CA SER A 194 -40.59 0.67 3.10
C SER A 194 -39.76 0.71 1.81
N LYS A 195 -38.43 0.63 1.91
CA LYS A 195 -37.50 0.64 0.76
C LYS A 195 -37.41 -0.70 0.03
N LEU A 196 -37.56 -1.82 0.73
CA LEU A 196 -37.35 -3.15 0.18
C LEU A 196 -38.59 -4.03 0.33
N GLN A 197 -39.37 -4.17 -0.74
CA GLN A 197 -40.62 -4.95 -0.76
C GLN A 197 -40.43 -6.40 -1.21
N LYS A 198 -39.34 -6.70 -1.94
CA LYS A 198 -38.96 -8.05 -2.40
C LYS A 198 -37.53 -8.37 -2.00
N PRO A 199 -37.14 -9.65 -1.87
CA PRO A 199 -35.75 -10.01 -1.59
C PRO A 199 -34.80 -9.52 -2.68
N LEU A 200 -33.59 -9.17 -2.29
CA LEU A 200 -32.48 -8.87 -3.18
C LEU A 200 -31.88 -10.16 -3.74
N ARG A 201 -31.63 -10.22 -5.05
CA ARG A 201 -30.95 -11.37 -5.66
C ARG A 201 -29.74 -10.93 -6.50
N PRO A 202 -28.52 -11.36 -6.13
CA PRO A 202 -27.34 -11.16 -6.96
C PRO A 202 -27.44 -11.87 -8.31
N ILE A 203 -27.03 -11.19 -9.38
CA ILE A 203 -26.83 -11.74 -10.73
C ILE A 203 -25.44 -11.34 -11.20
N TRP A 204 -24.61 -12.28 -11.63
CA TRP A 204 -23.23 -11.95 -12.00
C TRP A 204 -23.06 -11.80 -13.51
N VAL A 205 -22.50 -10.66 -13.93
CA VAL A 205 -22.23 -10.35 -15.33
C VAL A 205 -20.75 -10.02 -15.51
N THR A 206 -20.14 -10.61 -16.52
CA THR A 206 -18.76 -10.37 -16.93
C THR A 206 -18.73 -10.12 -18.43
N GLN A 207 -17.62 -9.64 -18.99
CA GLN A 207 -17.51 -9.48 -20.45
C GLN A 207 -17.63 -10.79 -21.26
N GLN A 208 -17.62 -11.97 -20.60
CA GLN A 208 -17.86 -13.26 -21.26
C GLN A 208 -19.34 -13.67 -21.23
N SER A 209 -20.18 -12.92 -20.53
CA SER A 209 -21.60 -13.20 -20.37
C SER A 209 -22.37 -12.69 -21.57
N SER A 210 -23.32 -13.49 -22.07
CA SER A 210 -24.30 -13.01 -23.05
C SER A 210 -25.26 -12.05 -22.35
N LEU A 211 -25.44 -10.86 -22.93
CA LEU A 211 -26.43 -9.90 -22.45
C LEU A 211 -27.80 -10.24 -23.06
N PRO A 212 -28.90 -10.03 -22.32
CA PRO A 212 -30.23 -10.26 -22.84
C PRO A 212 -30.57 -9.24 -23.94
N ASP A 213 -31.26 -9.68 -24.98
CA ASP A 213 -31.71 -8.80 -26.07
C ASP A 213 -32.84 -7.84 -25.64
N LEU A 214 -33.60 -8.24 -24.62
CA LEU A 214 -34.69 -7.48 -24.01
C LEU A 214 -34.55 -7.49 -22.50
N ALA A 215 -34.86 -6.35 -21.86
CA ALA A 215 -34.82 -6.20 -20.40
C ALA A 215 -35.64 -7.31 -19.70
N PRO A 216 -35.01 -8.18 -18.88
CA PRO A 216 -35.72 -9.24 -18.21
C PRO A 216 -36.63 -8.71 -17.10
N SER A 217 -37.79 -9.35 -16.91
CA SER A 217 -38.68 -9.07 -15.77
C SER A 217 -38.37 -9.99 -14.59
N PHE A 218 -38.31 -9.43 -13.39
CA PHE A 218 -38.04 -10.16 -12.14
C PHE A 218 -39.21 -9.94 -11.16
N PRO A 219 -40.28 -10.75 -11.23
CA PRO A 219 -41.47 -10.56 -10.40
C PRO A 219 -41.23 -10.87 -8.92
N ASP A 220 -40.33 -11.79 -8.59
CA ASP A 220 -40.20 -12.34 -7.22
C ASP A 220 -39.06 -11.68 -6.41
N PHE A 221 -38.17 -10.94 -7.06
CA PHE A 221 -37.00 -10.36 -6.41
C PHE A 221 -36.53 -9.07 -7.10
N HIS A 222 -35.74 -8.28 -6.39
CA HIS A 222 -35.01 -7.15 -6.94
C HIS A 222 -33.62 -7.62 -7.42
N PRO A 223 -33.30 -7.55 -8.74
CA PRO A 223 -32.00 -7.94 -9.24
C PRO A 223 -30.92 -6.95 -8.81
N ILE A 224 -29.81 -7.49 -8.28
CA ILE A 224 -28.57 -6.75 -8.07
C ILE A 224 -27.55 -7.33 -9.05
N VAL A 225 -27.44 -6.70 -10.21
CA VAL A 225 -26.54 -7.12 -11.28
C VAL A 225 -25.12 -6.70 -10.93
N LEU A 226 -24.30 -7.67 -10.57
CA LEU A 226 -22.90 -7.52 -10.17
C LEU A 226 -22.02 -7.58 -11.42
N CYS A 227 -21.75 -6.41 -11.97
CA CYS A 227 -21.03 -6.24 -13.22
C CYS A 227 -19.52 -6.12 -12.98
N THR A 228 -18.76 -7.13 -13.42
CA THR A 228 -17.30 -7.03 -13.51
C THR A 228 -16.95 -6.28 -14.78
N ALA A 229 -16.49 -5.03 -14.64
CA ALA A 229 -16.26 -4.13 -15.77
C ALA A 229 -15.24 -4.67 -16.77
N SER A 230 -14.09 -5.16 -16.27
CA SER A 230 -12.97 -5.57 -17.11
C SER A 230 -13.05 -7.03 -17.57
N ARG A 231 -12.63 -7.30 -18.82
CA ARG A 231 -12.43 -8.69 -19.27
C ARG A 231 -11.27 -9.35 -18.54
N ARG A 232 -11.39 -10.66 -18.36
CA ARG A 232 -10.33 -11.48 -17.78
C ARG A 232 -9.22 -11.72 -18.81
N VAL A 233 -8.01 -11.31 -18.48
CA VAL A 233 -6.81 -11.61 -19.26
C VAL A 233 -6.19 -12.91 -18.75
N ARG A 234 -6.08 -13.92 -19.62
CA ARG A 234 -5.49 -15.24 -19.30
C ARG A 234 -4.00 -15.24 -19.67
N GLY A 235 -3.18 -14.47 -18.96
CA GLY A 235 -1.75 -14.36 -19.26
C GLY A 235 -1.12 -13.07 -18.72
N ALA A 236 0.01 -12.66 -19.32
CA ALA A 236 0.63 -11.37 -19.04
C ALA A 236 -0.08 -10.26 -19.84
N GLU A 237 -0.37 -9.12 -19.19
CA GLU A 237 -1.07 -7.96 -19.79
C GLU A 237 -0.37 -7.45 -21.08
N ALA A 238 0.95 -7.66 -21.21
CA ALA A 238 1.71 -7.34 -22.42
C ALA A 238 1.29 -8.11 -23.69
N SER A 239 0.47 -9.17 -23.57
CA SER A 239 -0.05 -9.94 -24.70
C SER A 239 -1.39 -9.42 -25.26
N GLU A 240 -1.98 -8.40 -24.64
CA GLU A 240 -3.31 -7.88 -24.97
C GLU A 240 -3.28 -6.56 -25.75
N SER A 241 -2.19 -6.29 -26.47
CA SER A 241 -2.06 -5.12 -27.35
C SER A 241 -2.37 -3.77 -26.67
N GLY A 242 -1.94 -3.62 -25.41
CA GLY A 242 -2.14 -2.38 -24.63
C GLY A 242 -3.39 -2.34 -23.75
N TYR A 243 -4.24 -3.38 -23.74
CA TYR A 243 -5.33 -3.47 -22.77
C TYR A 243 -4.85 -3.93 -21.40
N ILE A 244 -5.41 -3.31 -20.35
CA ILE A 244 -5.09 -3.61 -18.96
C ILE A 244 -6.36 -3.97 -18.21
N GLN A 245 -6.45 -5.23 -17.80
CA GLN A 245 -7.52 -5.70 -16.95
C GLN A 245 -7.55 -4.92 -15.63
N GLY A 246 -8.72 -4.40 -15.25
CA GLY A 246 -8.90 -3.71 -13.98
C GLY A 246 -8.04 -2.46 -13.89
N ALA A 247 -7.87 -1.73 -15.00
CA ALA A 247 -7.00 -0.57 -15.12
C ALA A 247 -7.15 0.48 -13.99
N ALA A 248 -8.38 0.67 -13.49
CA ALA A 248 -8.69 1.62 -12.41
C ALA A 248 -8.65 1.03 -10.99
N ASP A 249 -8.45 -0.27 -10.82
CA ASP A 249 -8.11 -0.83 -9.52
C ASP A 249 -6.74 -0.26 -9.09
N ASP A 250 -6.50 -0.11 -7.78
CA ASP A 250 -5.46 0.74 -7.15
C ASP A 250 -4.89 1.84 -8.08
N HIS A 251 -5.77 2.76 -8.49
CA HIS A 251 -5.46 3.86 -9.41
C HIS A 251 -4.49 4.88 -8.83
N GLU A 252 -4.37 4.93 -7.50
CA GLU A 252 -3.48 5.81 -6.76
C GLU A 252 -2.00 5.62 -7.16
N ALA A 253 -1.65 4.49 -7.75
CA ALA A 253 -0.29 4.18 -8.22
C ALA A 253 0.06 4.81 -9.58
N TRP A 254 -0.91 5.28 -10.36
CA TRP A 254 -0.67 5.75 -11.74
C TRP A 254 -1.46 7.01 -12.13
N SER A 255 -2.55 7.36 -11.43
CA SER A 255 -3.47 8.40 -11.90
C SER A 255 -2.91 9.82 -11.78
N HIS A 256 -1.78 10.03 -11.11
CA HIS A 256 -1.21 11.35 -10.83
C HIS A 256 -2.22 12.31 -10.18
N GLY A 257 -3.13 11.79 -9.35
CA GLY A 257 -4.20 12.57 -8.72
C GLY A 257 -5.46 12.76 -9.57
N LEU A 258 -5.45 12.34 -10.84
CA LEU A 258 -6.63 12.35 -11.70
C LEU A 258 -7.79 11.59 -11.05
N THR A 259 -8.98 12.20 -11.10
CA THR A 259 -10.22 11.64 -10.56
C THR A 259 -11.18 11.25 -11.69
N PRO A 260 -12.14 10.32 -11.47
CA PRO A 260 -13.09 9.94 -12.51
C PRO A 260 -13.88 11.12 -13.11
N PRO A 261 -14.43 12.08 -12.34
CA PRO A 261 -15.14 13.22 -12.92
C PRO A 261 -14.27 14.07 -13.86
N ILE A 262 -13.03 14.37 -13.45
CA ILE A 262 -12.08 15.14 -14.27
C ILE A 262 -11.73 14.37 -15.54
N PHE A 263 -11.45 13.07 -15.40
CA PHE A 263 -11.16 12.21 -16.54
C PHE A 263 -12.30 12.23 -17.56
N TRP A 264 -13.55 12.01 -17.12
CA TRP A 264 -14.69 11.98 -18.04
C TRP A 264 -15.02 13.34 -18.65
N LYS A 265 -14.86 14.43 -17.89
CA LYS A 265 -15.03 15.80 -18.37
C LYS A 265 -14.02 16.18 -19.46
N HIS A 266 -12.78 15.70 -19.33
CA HIS A 266 -11.67 16.01 -20.24
C HIS A 266 -11.20 14.81 -21.08
N LYS A 267 -12.07 13.80 -21.25
CA LYS A 267 -11.75 12.50 -21.87
C LYS A 267 -11.04 12.66 -23.20
N ASP A 268 -11.62 13.40 -24.14
CA ASP A 268 -11.05 13.52 -25.50
C ASP A 268 -9.70 14.23 -25.52
N MET A 269 -9.46 15.15 -24.58
CA MET A 269 -8.18 15.84 -24.45
C MET A 269 -7.12 14.88 -23.92
N LEU A 270 -7.39 14.21 -22.79
CA LEU A 270 -6.50 13.22 -22.18
C LEU A 270 -6.18 12.07 -23.13
N MET A 271 -7.17 11.59 -23.89
CA MET A 271 -6.98 10.50 -24.87
C MET A 271 -6.12 10.89 -26.09
N LYS A 272 -5.97 12.19 -26.38
CA LYS A 272 -5.13 12.69 -27.50
C LYS A 272 -3.72 13.10 -27.07
N THR A 273 -3.49 13.28 -25.77
CA THR A 273 -2.20 13.69 -25.22
C THR A 273 -1.19 12.56 -25.28
N SER A 274 0.07 12.91 -25.54
CA SER A 274 1.19 11.96 -25.53
C SER A 274 1.45 11.44 -24.10
N GLU A 275 2.09 10.27 -23.96
CA GLU A 275 2.43 9.72 -22.64
C GLU A 275 3.38 10.64 -21.85
N GLU A 276 4.26 11.37 -22.56
CA GLU A 276 5.22 12.31 -21.96
C GLU A 276 4.53 13.57 -21.42
N ASP A 277 3.50 14.06 -22.11
CA ASP A 277 2.78 15.28 -21.74
C ASP A 277 1.62 15.03 -20.76
N ALA A 278 1.18 13.78 -20.61
CA ALA A 278 0.02 13.43 -19.80
C ALA A 278 0.12 13.87 -18.33
N PRO A 279 1.25 13.71 -17.61
CA PRO A 279 1.36 14.17 -16.22
C PRO A 279 1.18 15.69 -16.08
N ALA A 280 1.81 16.47 -16.96
CA ALA A 280 1.71 17.94 -16.94
C ALA A 280 0.28 18.41 -17.26
N LEU A 281 -0.40 17.74 -18.20
CA LEU A 281 -1.81 18.02 -18.46
C LEU A 281 -2.69 17.69 -17.26
N ILE A 282 -2.49 16.54 -16.61
CA ILE A 282 -3.27 16.15 -15.42
C ILE A 282 -3.10 17.20 -14.32
N GLU A 283 -1.87 17.64 -14.05
CA GLU A 283 -1.60 18.70 -13.07
C GLU A 283 -2.33 20.01 -13.41
N ARG A 284 -2.30 20.43 -14.68
CA ARG A 284 -3.05 21.61 -15.14
C ARG A 284 -4.55 21.45 -14.94
N LEU A 285 -5.12 20.30 -15.32
CA LEU A 285 -6.56 20.03 -15.18
C LEU A 285 -6.99 20.00 -13.71
N LEU A 286 -6.15 19.48 -12.81
CA LEU A 286 -6.41 19.51 -11.38
C LEU A 286 -6.48 20.95 -10.86
N ASN A 287 -5.55 21.81 -11.27
CA ASN A 287 -5.56 23.23 -10.89
C ASN A 287 -6.73 24.01 -11.50
N GLU A 288 -7.18 23.65 -12.71
CA GLU A 288 -8.35 24.27 -13.37
C GLU A 288 -9.69 23.79 -12.76
N ASP A 289 -9.77 22.52 -12.37
CA ASP A 289 -10.97 21.91 -11.77
C ASP A 289 -11.06 22.12 -10.25
N GLU A 290 -10.02 22.67 -9.61
CA GLU A 290 -10.07 23.11 -8.21
C GLU A 290 -11.24 24.09 -7.97
N GLY A 291 -11.84 24.73 -9.00
CA GLY A 291 -13.08 25.51 -8.89
C GLY A 291 -14.40 24.71 -8.85
N GLY A 292 -14.37 23.38 -8.74
CA GLY A 292 -15.52 22.49 -8.91
C GLY A 292 -16.15 21.89 -7.64
N SER A 293 -17.26 22.49 -7.20
CA SER A 293 -18.32 21.94 -6.33
C SER A 293 -18.00 21.63 -4.85
N THR A 294 -18.47 22.52 -3.97
CA THR A 294 -18.57 22.38 -2.52
C THR A 294 -19.55 21.29 -2.09
N PHE A 295 -19.05 20.06 -1.89
CA PHE A 295 -19.88 18.99 -1.33
C PHE A 295 -19.92 19.07 0.20
N VAL A 296 -20.84 19.88 0.72
CA VAL A 296 -21.24 19.82 2.12
C VAL A 296 -22.19 18.63 2.32
N SER A 297 -21.80 17.67 3.15
CA SER A 297 -22.58 16.46 3.42
C SER A 297 -23.31 16.58 4.75
N LEU A 298 -24.65 16.59 4.73
CA LEU A 298 -25.47 16.45 5.93
C LEU A 298 -25.35 15.02 6.48
N ILE A 299 -25.09 14.90 7.78
CA ILE A 299 -25.00 13.62 8.49
C ILE A 299 -26.39 13.24 9.01
N ARG A 300 -27.08 12.36 8.28
CA ARG A 300 -28.37 11.80 8.70
C ARG A 300 -28.17 10.74 9.80
N PRO A 301 -29.14 10.56 10.73
CA PRO A 301 -30.47 11.19 10.79
C PRO A 301 -30.48 12.62 11.34
N THR A 302 -29.34 13.22 11.68
CA THR A 302 -29.33 14.61 12.13
C THR A 302 -29.81 15.56 11.04
N SER A 303 -30.38 16.68 11.46
CA SER A 303 -30.79 17.79 10.57
C SER A 303 -29.81 18.95 10.56
N LYS A 304 -28.78 18.92 11.41
CA LYS A 304 -27.92 20.08 11.71
C LYS A 304 -26.42 19.83 11.56
N LEU A 305 -25.94 18.59 11.59
CA LEU A 305 -24.50 18.29 11.52
C LEU A 305 -24.06 18.06 10.09
N HIS A 306 -23.08 18.83 9.65
CA HIS A 306 -22.56 18.82 8.29
C HIS A 306 -21.05 18.62 8.29
N VAL A 307 -20.54 17.93 7.26
CA VAL A 307 -19.12 17.71 7.03
C VAL A 307 -18.73 18.22 5.65
N SER A 308 -17.60 18.91 5.54
CA SER A 308 -17.08 19.39 4.25
C SER A 308 -15.55 19.35 4.18
N SER A 309 -15.02 19.53 2.97
CA SER A 309 -13.63 19.98 2.81
C SER A 309 -13.47 21.41 3.37
N SER A 310 -12.28 21.76 3.83
CA SER A 310 -11.92 23.14 4.17
C SER A 310 -11.55 23.97 2.93
N ASP A 311 -11.31 23.31 1.80
CA ASP A 311 -10.91 23.96 0.56
C ASP A 311 -12.19 24.48 -0.11
N GLN A 312 -12.21 25.79 -0.38
CA GLN A 312 -13.31 26.50 -1.06
C GLN A 312 -14.71 26.33 -0.46
N MET A 313 -14.87 26.24 0.86
CA MET A 313 -16.18 26.05 1.50
C MET A 313 -17.05 27.31 1.56
N ASN A 314 -18.37 27.13 1.39
CA ASN A 314 -19.36 28.15 1.74
C ASN A 314 -19.78 27.99 3.21
N LEU A 315 -19.45 28.98 4.04
CA LEU A 315 -19.79 29.01 5.46
C LEU A 315 -21.18 29.60 5.74
N ALA A 316 -21.85 30.16 4.74
CA ALA A 316 -23.16 30.79 4.93
C ALA A 316 -24.20 29.78 5.43
N GLY A 317 -24.96 30.17 6.45
CA GLY A 317 -26.00 29.32 7.05
C GLY A 317 -25.50 28.37 8.15
N PHE A 318 -24.22 28.42 8.51
CA PHE A 318 -23.65 27.69 9.65
C PHE A 318 -23.36 28.63 10.81
N GLU A 319 -24.01 28.40 11.95
CA GLU A 319 -23.77 29.20 13.16
C GLU A 319 -22.55 28.71 13.94
N PHE A 320 -22.24 27.42 13.81
CA PHE A 320 -21.15 26.73 14.50
C PHE A 320 -20.19 26.13 13.48
N VAL A 321 -18.91 26.47 13.57
CA VAL A 321 -17.87 25.92 12.69
C VAL A 321 -16.74 25.31 13.52
N VAL A 322 -16.40 24.06 13.22
CA VAL A 322 -15.24 23.36 13.79
C VAL A 322 -14.27 23.01 12.66
N SER A 323 -13.09 23.62 12.64
CA SER A 323 -12.07 23.36 11.61
C SER A 323 -10.96 22.46 12.16
N CYS A 324 -10.59 21.44 11.39
CA CYS A 324 -9.48 20.53 11.67
C CYS A 324 -8.38 20.74 10.62
N THR A 325 -7.70 21.89 10.71
CA THR A 325 -6.76 22.40 9.69
C THR A 325 -5.43 22.82 10.33
N PRO A 326 -4.33 22.91 9.55
CA PRO A 326 -3.05 23.39 10.08
C PRO A 326 -3.13 24.82 10.61
N GLU A 327 -3.82 25.69 9.86
CA GLU A 327 -4.03 27.10 10.17
C GLU A 327 -5.52 27.40 10.35
N PRO A 328 -5.87 28.42 11.16
CA PRO A 328 -7.27 28.81 11.36
C PRO A 328 -7.87 29.44 10.10
N LEU A 329 -9.20 29.36 9.98
CA LEU A 329 -9.96 30.08 8.96
C LEU A 329 -9.84 31.59 9.16
N ALA A 330 -9.86 32.34 8.05
CA ALA A 330 -9.75 33.79 8.07
C ALA A 330 -10.89 34.44 8.88
N PRO A 331 -10.60 35.36 9.82
CA PRO A 331 -11.64 36.03 10.61
C PRO A 331 -12.66 36.80 9.76
N SER A 332 -12.25 37.36 8.62
CA SER A 332 -13.14 38.03 7.67
C SER A 332 -14.19 37.07 7.10
N MET A 333 -13.76 35.89 6.63
CA MET A 333 -14.64 34.85 6.08
C MET A 333 -15.68 34.39 7.11
N LEU A 334 -15.27 34.18 8.37
CA LEU A 334 -16.18 33.79 9.45
C LEU A 334 -17.22 34.88 9.73
N LYS A 335 -16.79 36.14 9.76
CA LYS A 335 -17.66 37.30 10.03
C LYS A 335 -18.65 37.55 8.90
N GLU A 336 -18.19 37.49 7.65
CA GLU A 336 -19.01 37.68 6.44
C GLU A 336 -20.08 36.60 6.31
N ALA A 337 -19.75 35.35 6.66
CA ALA A 337 -20.68 34.23 6.65
C ALA A 337 -21.67 34.21 7.84
N GLY A 338 -21.50 35.10 8.83
CA GLY A 338 -22.36 35.15 10.01
C GLY A 338 -22.12 34.02 11.02
N VAL A 339 -20.92 33.43 11.03
CA VAL A 339 -20.56 32.38 11.99
C VAL A 339 -20.48 32.97 13.40
N LYS A 340 -21.26 32.44 14.33
CA LYS A 340 -21.33 32.93 15.72
C LYS A 340 -20.27 32.30 16.61
N HIS A 341 -20.00 31.01 16.39
CA HIS A 341 -19.12 30.22 17.23
C HIS A 341 -18.14 29.42 16.38
N TYR A 342 -16.84 29.62 16.63
CA TYR A 342 -15.76 28.98 15.88
C TYR A 342 -14.78 28.27 16.81
N LEU A 343 -14.45 27.03 16.47
CA LEU A 343 -13.43 26.22 17.15
C LEU A 343 -12.40 25.73 16.13
N HIS A 344 -11.13 26.03 16.39
CA HIS A 344 -10.02 25.57 15.57
C HIS A 344 -9.24 24.45 16.26
N PHE A 345 -9.20 23.28 15.63
CA PHE A 345 -8.26 22.22 15.95
C PHE A 345 -7.04 22.33 15.05
N LYS A 346 -5.91 22.72 15.66
CA LYS A 346 -4.62 22.77 15.00
C LYS A 346 -4.16 21.35 14.68
N CYS A 347 -4.43 20.89 13.45
CA CYS A 347 -4.14 19.53 13.00
C CYS A 347 -3.33 19.55 11.71
N ARG A 348 -2.22 18.80 11.70
CA ARG A 348 -1.42 18.60 10.48
C ARG A 348 -2.14 17.68 9.48
N PRO A 349 -1.76 17.67 8.20
CA PRO A 349 -2.33 16.73 7.23
C PRO A 349 -1.94 15.27 7.52
N GLY A 350 -2.74 14.35 7.00
CA GLY A 350 -2.47 12.92 7.03
C GLY A 350 -2.43 12.30 8.43
N LYS A 351 -1.61 11.24 8.59
CA LYS A 351 -1.55 10.44 9.84
C LYS A 351 -1.14 11.25 11.07
N LEU A 352 -0.34 12.30 10.89
CA LEU A 352 0.06 13.20 11.98
C LEU A 352 -1.13 14.00 12.52
N GLY A 353 -2.07 14.37 11.64
CA GLY A 353 -3.33 15.01 12.01
C GLY A 353 -4.20 14.15 12.90
N SER A 354 -4.28 12.84 12.65
CA SER A 354 -5.03 11.92 13.51
C SER A 354 -4.48 11.90 14.94
N ARG A 355 -3.16 12.05 15.12
CA ARG A 355 -2.54 12.15 16.45
C ARG A 355 -2.87 13.49 17.10
N ASP A 356 -2.75 14.58 16.36
CA ASP A 356 -3.06 15.93 16.85
C ASP A 356 -4.53 16.00 17.28
N LEU A 357 -5.45 15.45 16.48
CA LEU A 357 -6.88 15.38 16.76
C LEU A 357 -7.18 14.75 18.13
N ARG A 358 -6.45 13.70 18.53
CA ARG A 358 -6.61 13.09 19.87
C ARG A 358 -6.44 14.10 20.99
N THR A 359 -5.46 14.99 20.84
CA THR A 359 -5.15 16.03 21.85
C THR A 359 -6.09 17.23 21.77
N GLN A 360 -6.69 17.47 20.61
CA GLN A 360 -7.56 18.62 20.37
C GLN A 360 -9.03 18.33 20.71
N LEU A 361 -9.52 17.11 20.48
CA LEU A 361 -10.91 16.70 20.70
C LEU A 361 -11.48 17.03 22.10
N PRO A 362 -10.75 16.92 23.22
CA PRO A 362 -11.27 17.33 24.54
C PRO A 362 -11.75 18.78 24.61
N GLN A 363 -11.24 19.66 23.73
CA GLN A 363 -11.69 21.06 23.65
C GLN A 363 -13.16 21.18 23.17
N LEU A 364 -13.75 20.15 22.52
CA LEU A 364 -15.19 20.13 22.21
C LEU A 364 -16.04 20.31 23.48
N LEU A 365 -15.62 19.68 24.58
CA LEU A 365 -16.35 19.72 25.85
C LEU A 365 -16.35 21.14 26.42
N TYR A 366 -15.21 21.82 26.37
CA TYR A 366 -15.09 23.22 26.80
C TYR A 366 -15.86 24.16 25.87
N PHE A 367 -15.72 23.96 24.56
CA PHE A 367 -16.39 24.79 23.56
C PHE A 367 -17.90 24.78 23.75
N PHE A 368 -18.53 23.60 23.80
CA PHE A 368 -19.98 23.51 23.95
C PHE A 368 -20.49 23.90 25.35
N SER A 369 -19.72 23.64 26.42
CA SER A 369 -20.11 24.08 27.77
C SER A 369 -20.02 25.59 27.98
N SER A 370 -19.22 26.30 27.16
CA SER A 370 -19.13 27.76 27.19
C SER A 370 -20.33 28.48 26.56
N LEU A 371 -21.20 27.74 25.85
CA LEU A 371 -22.35 28.31 25.16
C LEU A 371 -23.50 28.56 26.13
N SER A 372 -24.08 29.76 26.08
CA SER A 372 -25.16 30.18 26.98
C SER A 372 -26.52 29.51 26.71
N THR A 373 -26.68 28.84 25.56
CA THR A 373 -27.91 28.14 25.17
C THR A 373 -27.57 26.83 24.45
N PRO A 374 -28.45 25.80 24.48
CA PRO A 374 -28.33 24.65 23.61
C PRO A 374 -28.19 25.11 22.15
N THR A 375 -27.36 24.43 21.35
CA THR A 375 -27.10 24.86 19.97
C THR A 375 -28.38 24.86 19.10
N PHE A 376 -28.86 26.06 18.79
CA PHE A 376 -29.90 26.31 17.79
C PHE A 376 -29.25 26.78 16.49
N GLY A 377 -28.73 25.84 15.68
CA GLY A 377 -28.16 26.20 14.39
C GLY A 377 -27.45 25.04 13.71
N ASN A 378 -27.07 25.23 12.45
CA ASN A 378 -26.30 24.22 11.72
C ASN A 378 -24.84 24.24 12.18
N ILE A 379 -24.29 23.04 12.38
CA ILE A 379 -22.90 22.78 12.75
C ILE A 379 -22.16 22.28 11.52
N LEU A 380 -21.08 22.95 11.14
CA LEU A 380 -20.16 22.52 10.10
C LEU A 380 -18.85 22.04 10.72
N VAL A 381 -18.40 20.85 10.30
CA VAL A 381 -17.08 20.33 10.64
C VAL A 381 -16.26 20.15 9.36
N CYS A 382 -15.11 20.81 9.26
CA CYS A 382 -14.30 20.78 8.05
C CYS A 382 -12.84 20.35 8.30
N CYS A 383 -12.23 19.76 7.29
CA CYS A 383 -10.79 19.45 7.22
C CYS A 383 -10.37 19.43 5.75
N PRO A 384 -9.07 19.45 5.38
CA PRO A 384 -8.65 19.56 3.97
C PRO A 384 -9.32 18.55 3.04
N THR A 385 -9.40 17.27 3.44
CA THR A 385 -10.01 16.24 2.60
C THR A 385 -11.54 16.14 2.71
N GLY A 386 -12.14 16.72 3.75
CA GLY A 386 -13.54 16.50 4.15
C GLY A 386 -13.92 15.05 4.48
N LYS A 387 -12.97 14.11 4.52
CA LYS A 387 -13.24 12.66 4.57
C LYS A 387 -12.57 11.93 5.74
N ASP A 388 -11.70 12.60 6.50
CA ASP A 388 -10.92 11.97 7.57
C ASP A 388 -11.09 12.65 8.93
N LEU A 389 -10.36 13.74 9.21
CA LEU A 389 -10.38 14.38 10.53
C LEU A 389 -11.73 15.00 10.87
N SER A 390 -12.37 15.66 9.90
CA SER A 390 -13.72 16.20 10.06
C SER A 390 -14.74 15.12 10.36
N VAL A 391 -14.62 13.95 9.72
CA VAL A 391 -15.45 12.78 9.98
C VAL A 391 -15.22 12.23 11.39
N GLY A 392 -13.96 12.20 11.85
CA GLY A 392 -13.62 11.82 13.23
C GLY A 392 -14.21 12.76 14.27
N THR A 393 -14.13 14.07 14.03
CA THR A 393 -14.73 15.10 14.90
C THR A 393 -16.25 15.04 14.90
N ALA A 394 -16.88 14.89 13.73
CA ALA A 394 -18.32 14.69 13.61
C ALA A 394 -18.78 13.44 14.37
N LEU A 395 -18.02 12.34 14.31
CA LEU A 395 -18.31 11.13 15.10
C LEU A 395 -18.24 11.39 16.61
N ALA A 396 -17.27 12.18 17.08
CA ALA A 396 -17.20 12.57 18.48
C ALA A 396 -18.43 13.37 18.91
N ILE A 397 -18.87 14.34 18.09
CA ILE A 397 -20.09 15.12 18.33
C ILE A 397 -21.31 14.19 18.40
N LEU A 398 -21.46 13.25 17.45
CA LEU A 398 -22.56 12.29 17.46
C LEU A 398 -22.59 11.42 18.72
N CYS A 399 -21.42 11.01 19.23
CA CYS A 399 -21.35 10.17 20.41
C CYS A 399 -21.66 10.96 21.70
N LEU A 400 -21.19 12.21 21.76
CA LEU A 400 -21.30 13.05 22.96
C LEU A 400 -22.65 13.74 23.07
N TYR A 401 -23.24 14.22 21.98
CA TYR A 401 -24.31 15.22 22.02
C TYR A 401 -25.56 14.84 21.22
N THR A 402 -25.67 13.61 20.72
CA THR A 402 -26.81 13.22 19.88
C THR A 402 -27.63 12.08 20.51
N ASN A 403 -28.97 12.22 20.46
CA ASN A 403 -29.93 11.19 20.88
C ASN A 403 -30.15 10.13 19.77
N GLU A 404 -31.08 9.20 19.94
CA GLU A 404 -31.31 8.13 18.94
C GLU A 404 -32.09 8.63 17.70
N GLU A 405 -32.81 9.74 17.84
CA GLU A 405 -33.62 10.39 16.81
C GLU A 405 -32.78 11.28 15.89
N GLY A 406 -31.55 11.62 16.28
CA GLY A 406 -30.65 12.50 15.53
C GLY A 406 -30.66 13.95 15.99
N ASP A 407 -31.39 14.28 17.07
CA ASP A 407 -31.34 15.60 17.67
C ASP A 407 -30.04 15.81 18.43
N ILE A 408 -29.47 16.99 18.22
CA ILE A 408 -28.22 17.41 18.84
C ILE A 408 -28.54 18.34 20.01
N ASP A 409 -28.13 17.93 21.21
CA ASP A 409 -28.19 18.73 22.43
C ASP A 409 -26.77 18.89 22.99
N THR A 410 -26.22 20.09 22.83
CA THR A 410 -24.87 20.44 23.29
C THR A 410 -24.81 20.91 24.74
N SER A 411 -25.95 20.98 25.44
CA SER A 411 -25.99 21.45 26.84
C SER A 411 -25.32 20.49 27.81
N LYS A 412 -25.38 19.18 27.53
CA LYS A 412 -24.78 18.14 28.37
C LYS A 412 -24.17 17.02 27.52
N PRO A 413 -22.87 16.71 27.68
CA PRO A 413 -22.29 15.54 27.04
C PRO A 413 -22.79 14.24 27.68
N ARG A 414 -22.94 13.20 26.87
CA ARG A 414 -23.19 11.82 27.31
C ARG A 414 -22.02 11.31 28.13
N GLU A 415 -22.30 10.64 29.25
CA GLU A 415 -21.25 10.15 30.15
C GLU A 415 -20.40 9.04 29.53
N ALA A 416 -19.09 9.00 29.86
CA ALA A 416 -18.14 8.04 29.31
C ALA A 416 -18.56 6.57 29.49
N LYS A 417 -19.23 6.25 30.62
CA LYS A 417 -19.71 4.90 30.94
C LYS A 417 -20.76 4.38 29.93
N ASP A 418 -21.47 5.30 29.27
CA ASP A 418 -22.51 4.99 28.29
C ASP A 418 -21.96 4.91 26.85
N ILE A 419 -20.68 5.24 26.65
CA ILE A 419 -20.03 5.25 25.34
C ILE A 419 -19.16 3.99 25.20
N GLY A 420 -19.77 2.91 24.71
CA GLY A 420 -19.06 1.68 24.37
C GLY A 420 -18.56 1.63 22.92
N LYS A 421 -17.65 0.69 22.63
CA LYS A 421 -17.18 0.42 21.24
C LYS A 421 -18.33 0.08 20.28
N ALA A 422 -19.39 -0.58 20.76
CA ALA A 422 -20.58 -0.88 19.98
C ALA A 422 -21.35 0.40 19.62
N PHE A 423 -21.55 1.30 20.59
CA PHE A 423 -22.21 2.58 20.38
C PHE A 423 -21.44 3.48 19.41
N ILE A 424 -20.11 3.58 19.53
CA ILE A 424 -19.29 4.34 18.57
C ILE A 424 -19.44 3.79 17.15
N LYS A 425 -19.49 2.46 16.99
CA LYS A 425 -19.73 1.83 15.68
C LYS A 425 -21.13 2.14 15.15
N GLN A 426 -22.16 2.12 16.01
CA GLN A 426 -23.52 2.53 15.66
C GLN A 426 -23.52 3.95 15.11
N ARG A 427 -22.92 4.92 15.82
CA ARG A 427 -22.84 6.33 15.38
C ARG A 427 -22.00 6.53 14.12
N LEU A 428 -20.93 5.76 13.94
CA LEU A 428 -20.15 5.79 12.71
C LEU A 428 -20.97 5.29 11.51
N SER A 429 -21.90 4.36 11.72
CA SER A 429 -22.76 3.85 10.65
C SER A 429 -23.72 4.91 10.09
N TRP A 430 -24.10 5.91 10.90
CA TRP A 430 -24.92 7.05 10.47
C TRP A 430 -24.15 7.92 9.46
N ILE A 431 -22.87 8.17 9.73
CA ILE A 431 -22.00 8.94 8.82
C ILE A 431 -21.80 8.21 7.49
N THR A 432 -21.42 6.94 7.54
CA THR A 432 -21.08 6.16 6.33
C THR A 432 -22.31 5.84 5.47
N THR A 433 -23.51 5.82 6.06
CA THR A 433 -24.78 5.68 5.32
C THR A 433 -25.22 7.01 4.71
N SER A 434 -24.86 8.15 5.31
CA SER A 434 -25.11 9.48 4.74
C SER A 434 -24.30 9.74 3.48
N SER A 435 -23.04 9.28 3.46
CA SER A 435 -22.22 9.25 2.26
C SER A 435 -21.11 8.20 2.37
N PRO A 436 -20.97 7.27 1.41
CA PRO A 436 -19.92 6.25 1.44
C PRO A 436 -18.50 6.83 1.35
N ALA A 437 -18.33 8.08 0.91
CA ALA A 437 -17.05 8.77 0.89
C ALA A 437 -16.58 9.20 2.30
N LEU A 438 -17.49 9.29 3.28
CA LEU A 438 -17.19 9.71 4.65
C LEU A 438 -16.77 8.52 5.50
N ASN A 439 -15.52 8.09 5.36
CA ASN A 439 -14.97 6.97 6.13
C ASN A 439 -13.60 7.34 6.70
N PRO A 440 -13.50 7.56 8.03
CA PRO A 440 -12.27 8.04 8.63
C PRO A 440 -11.20 6.95 8.60
N SER A 441 -9.94 7.38 8.55
CA SER A 441 -8.80 6.48 8.60
C SER A 441 -8.78 5.66 9.90
N ARG A 442 -8.11 4.51 9.87
CA ARG A 442 -7.96 3.67 11.08
C ARG A 442 -7.29 4.45 12.22
N THR A 443 -6.32 5.30 11.91
CA THR A 443 -5.60 6.13 12.87
C THR A 443 -6.53 7.18 13.48
N THR A 444 -7.34 7.87 12.66
CA THR A 444 -8.33 8.85 13.15
C THR A 444 -9.33 8.18 14.09
N LEU A 445 -9.88 7.02 13.71
CA LEU A 445 -10.82 6.33 14.60
C LEU A 445 -10.16 5.85 15.89
N GLN A 446 -8.91 5.39 15.87
CA GLN A 446 -8.18 5.05 17.09
C GLN A 446 -8.04 6.25 18.02
N SER A 447 -7.81 7.45 17.48
CA SER A 447 -7.75 8.67 18.26
C SER A 447 -9.10 9.09 18.83
N VAL A 448 -10.19 9.00 18.05
CA VAL A 448 -11.55 9.26 18.56
C VAL A 448 -11.91 8.27 19.67
N ASN A 449 -11.64 6.97 19.46
CA ASN A 449 -11.88 5.95 20.48
C ASN A 449 -11.09 6.20 21.75
N ALA A 450 -9.83 6.64 21.66
CA ALA A 450 -9.04 6.94 22.86
C ALA A 450 -9.74 8.02 23.70
N VAL A 451 -10.17 9.12 23.08
CA VAL A 451 -10.82 10.23 23.79
C VAL A 451 -12.22 9.89 24.30
N LEU A 452 -12.99 9.09 23.56
CA LEU A 452 -14.35 8.75 23.96
C LEU A 452 -14.42 7.64 25.02
N LEU A 453 -13.42 6.74 25.06
CA LEU A 453 -13.39 5.60 25.98
C LEU A 453 -12.54 5.85 27.24
N GLU A 454 -11.51 6.69 27.16
CA GLU A 454 -10.70 7.12 28.30
C GLU A 454 -11.28 8.45 28.82
N SER A 455 -11.68 8.49 30.10
CA SER A 455 -12.28 9.61 30.86
C SER A 455 -12.48 10.94 30.11
N GLN A 456 -13.74 11.37 29.98
CA GLN A 456 -14.13 12.68 29.45
C GLN A 456 -13.68 13.89 30.30
N ASP A 457 -12.82 13.71 31.31
CA ASP A 457 -12.30 14.81 32.12
C ASP A 457 -11.26 15.62 31.31
N PRO A 458 -11.57 16.89 30.94
CA PRO A 458 -10.64 17.74 30.21
C PRO A 458 -9.35 18.01 31.00
N LYS A 459 -9.40 17.95 32.34
CA LYS A 459 -8.24 18.20 33.22
C LYS A 459 -7.24 17.06 33.18
N ALA A 460 -7.68 15.82 32.98
CA ALA A 460 -6.82 14.65 32.87
C ALA A 460 -5.89 14.74 31.63
N TYR A 461 -6.37 15.34 30.54
CA TYR A 461 -5.59 15.52 29.31
C TYR A 461 -4.71 16.79 29.31
N LEU A 462 -5.10 17.84 30.03
CA LEU A 462 -4.29 19.06 30.16
C LEU A 462 -3.13 18.90 31.16
N GLN A 463 -3.24 18.04 32.18
CA GLN A 463 -2.20 17.83 33.20
C GLN A 463 -0.97 17.04 32.71
N THR A 464 -1.05 16.34 31.58
CA THR A 464 0.11 15.60 31.02
C THR A 464 1.18 16.50 30.39
N LYS A 465 1.05 17.84 30.49
CA LYS A 465 2.01 18.82 29.97
C LYS A 465 2.72 19.70 31.01
N SER A 466 2.47 19.51 32.31
CA SER A 466 3.03 20.41 33.35
C SER A 466 4.10 19.80 34.25
N ASN A 467 4.63 18.60 33.98
CA ASN A 467 5.69 18.00 34.79
C ASN A 467 6.98 17.77 33.99
N ASP A 468 7.53 18.81 33.38
CA ASP A 468 8.92 18.77 32.93
C ASP A 468 9.63 20.12 33.13
N THR A 469 9.79 20.49 34.41
CA THR A 469 10.85 21.41 34.85
C THR A 469 11.30 21.02 36.26
N GLY A 470 12.49 20.42 36.36
CA GLY A 470 13.42 20.61 37.47
C GLY A 470 13.37 19.62 38.65
N GLY A 471 14.29 18.65 38.62
CA GLY A 471 15.15 18.28 39.77
C GLY A 471 14.65 17.25 40.79
N GLY A 472 15.37 16.12 40.88
CA GLY A 472 15.52 15.36 42.13
C GLY A 472 14.88 13.96 42.20
N SER A 473 15.70 12.94 41.91
CA SER A 473 15.83 11.62 42.60
C SER A 473 14.65 10.93 43.32
N PHE A 474 14.39 9.68 42.88
CA PHE A 474 13.82 8.48 43.57
C PHE A 474 12.36 8.49 44.06
N THR A 475 11.50 7.45 44.01
CA THR A 475 11.32 6.16 43.30
C THR A 475 10.00 5.56 43.84
N ALA A 476 9.15 4.97 42.98
CA ALA A 476 8.23 3.85 43.27
C ALA A 476 7.48 3.49 41.97
N SER A 477 7.83 2.48 41.15
CA SER A 477 7.86 1.01 41.32
C SER A 477 6.48 0.33 41.25
N ILE A 478 6.14 -0.30 40.11
CA ILE A 478 5.50 -1.63 40.03
C ILE A 478 5.94 -2.31 38.68
N PRO A 479 5.80 -3.64 38.48
CA PRO A 479 6.80 -4.66 38.80
C PRO A 479 7.22 -5.48 37.55
N ILE A 480 8.46 -5.98 37.53
CA ILE A 480 8.81 -7.12 36.66
C ILE A 480 9.57 -8.15 37.49
N ARG A 481 9.02 -9.36 37.53
CA ARG A 481 9.53 -10.59 38.13
C ARG A 481 9.34 -11.66 37.04
N GLU A 482 10.25 -12.55 36.68
CA GLU A 482 11.63 -12.89 37.03
C GLU A 482 12.12 -13.76 35.87
N THR A 483 13.43 -13.77 35.57
CA THR A 483 14.26 -14.99 35.68
C THR A 483 15.74 -14.60 35.64
N ARG A 484 16.46 -15.11 36.65
CA ARG A 484 17.91 -15.08 36.94
C ARG A 484 18.56 -16.39 36.39
N PRO A 485 19.87 -16.70 36.58
CA PRO A 485 21.01 -15.86 36.98
C PRO A 485 22.39 -16.15 36.30
N SER A 486 23.33 -15.24 36.60
CA SER A 486 24.78 -15.40 36.96
C SER A 486 25.79 -15.86 35.89
N SER A 487 27.04 -15.37 35.82
CA SER A 487 27.95 -14.72 36.81
C SER A 487 28.91 -13.79 36.03
N GLN A 488 29.12 -12.52 36.41
CA GLN A 488 30.14 -11.99 37.34
C GLN A 488 31.59 -12.44 37.11
N GLU A 489 32.46 -11.44 36.90
CA GLU A 489 33.75 -11.13 37.59
C GLU A 489 34.73 -10.50 36.58
N LEU A 490 35.53 -9.46 36.82
CA LEU A 490 35.80 -8.53 37.93
C LEU A 490 36.63 -7.36 37.33
N GLU A 491 36.46 -6.15 37.89
CA GLU A 491 37.48 -5.13 38.23
C GLU A 491 38.60 -4.72 37.24
N GLU A 492 39.15 -3.51 37.20
CA GLU A 492 38.92 -2.15 37.70
C GLU A 492 40.18 -1.34 37.24
N VAL A 493 40.16 -0.01 37.45
CA VAL A 493 41.33 0.88 37.63
C VAL A 493 41.86 1.67 36.40
N GLN A 494 41.27 2.86 36.27
CA GLN A 494 41.88 4.21 36.37
C GLN A 494 43.09 4.65 35.49
N THR A 495 42.75 5.66 34.66
CA THR A 495 43.34 7.02 34.57
C THR A 495 44.72 7.32 33.97
N ARG A 496 44.68 8.37 33.13
CA ARG A 496 45.63 9.49 32.89
C ARG A 496 46.60 9.45 31.70
N ASP A 497 46.30 10.39 30.80
CA ASP A 497 47.14 11.45 30.23
C ASP A 497 48.26 11.18 29.20
N ALA A 498 48.26 12.13 28.25
CA ALA A 498 49.38 12.74 27.55
C ALA A 498 49.92 12.09 26.25
N SER A 499 49.49 12.71 25.15
CA SER A 499 50.33 13.27 24.06
C SER A 499 51.63 12.55 23.66
N GLY A 500 51.68 12.12 22.39
CA GLY A 500 52.94 11.83 21.71
C GLY A 500 52.74 11.62 20.21
N ASN A 501 53.06 12.63 19.42
CA ASN A 501 53.23 12.55 17.97
C ASN A 501 54.12 11.34 17.60
N LYS A 502 53.60 10.45 16.75
CA LYS A 502 54.42 9.57 15.90
C LYS A 502 53.91 9.66 14.48
N GLU A 503 54.82 10.00 13.59
CA GLU A 503 54.69 9.97 12.13
C GLU A 503 54.03 8.66 11.65
N PRO A 504 53.29 8.67 10.54
CA PRO A 504 52.61 7.49 10.04
C PRO A 504 53.65 6.46 9.55
N GLN A 505 54.00 5.52 10.41
CA GLN A 505 54.53 4.23 10.00
C GLN A 505 53.50 3.60 9.06
N GLN A 506 53.81 3.48 7.77
CA GLN A 506 53.01 2.73 6.82
C GLN A 506 52.82 1.32 7.37
N ARG A 507 51.60 1.04 7.87
CA ARG A 507 51.21 -0.33 8.23
C ARG A 507 51.39 -1.21 6.99
N PRO A 508 51.92 -2.44 7.14
CA PRO A 508 51.93 -3.38 6.02
C PRO A 508 50.52 -3.50 5.44
N PRO A 509 50.35 -3.59 4.11
CA PRO A 509 49.04 -3.58 3.48
C PRO A 509 48.17 -4.68 4.08
N SER A 510 46.92 -4.32 4.39
CA SER A 510 45.95 -5.28 4.91
C SER A 510 45.75 -6.41 3.90
N MET A 511 45.51 -7.64 4.36
CA MET A 511 45.26 -8.78 3.46
C MET A 511 44.07 -8.49 2.52
N SER A 512 43.07 -7.73 2.98
CA SER A 512 41.96 -7.20 2.18
C SER A 512 42.44 -6.33 1.03
N ARG A 513 43.40 -5.43 1.27
CA ARG A 513 43.99 -4.57 0.24
C ARG A 513 44.76 -5.38 -0.80
N ASN A 514 45.54 -6.38 -0.38
CA ASN A 514 46.24 -7.27 -1.31
C ASN A 514 45.26 -8.03 -2.22
N ILE A 515 44.20 -8.61 -1.64
CA ILE A 515 43.16 -9.28 -2.43
C ILE A 515 42.48 -8.29 -3.39
N PHE A 516 42.14 -7.09 -2.92
CA PHE A 516 41.51 -6.07 -3.74
C PHE A 516 42.37 -5.67 -4.95
N GLU A 517 43.65 -5.41 -4.74
CA GLU A 517 44.59 -5.08 -5.83
C GLU A 517 44.82 -6.27 -6.77
N SER A 518 44.90 -7.50 -6.25
CA SER A 518 45.07 -8.71 -7.06
C SER A 518 43.86 -9.04 -7.94
N LEU A 519 42.65 -8.58 -7.59
CA LEU A 519 41.46 -8.76 -8.44
C LEU A 519 41.50 -7.90 -9.71
N ARG A 520 42.20 -6.76 -9.65
CA ARG A 520 42.25 -5.77 -10.73
C ARG A 520 42.81 -6.36 -12.01
N ASN A 521 42.10 -6.18 -13.13
CA ASN A 521 42.62 -6.58 -14.42
C ASN A 521 43.73 -5.62 -14.90
N SER A 522 44.83 -6.19 -15.36
CA SER A 522 45.77 -5.52 -16.25
C SER A 522 45.23 -5.52 -17.69
N PRO A 523 45.72 -4.64 -18.59
CA PRO A 523 45.18 -4.49 -19.95
C PRO A 523 45.09 -5.77 -20.79
N ASN A 524 45.85 -6.81 -20.45
CA ASN A 524 45.92 -8.09 -21.17
C ASN A 524 45.49 -9.31 -20.34
N THR A 525 44.82 -9.11 -19.19
CA THR A 525 44.39 -10.22 -18.31
C THR A 525 42.88 -10.23 -18.19
N LEU A 526 42.26 -11.40 -18.24
CA LEU A 526 40.82 -11.59 -18.03
C LEU A 526 40.58 -12.68 -16.99
N TRP A 527 39.47 -12.60 -16.26
CA TRP A 527 39.06 -13.73 -15.42
C TRP A 527 38.17 -14.64 -16.26
N SER A 528 38.54 -15.90 -16.44
CA SER A 528 37.58 -16.93 -16.85
C SER A 528 36.84 -17.42 -15.61
N PHE A 529 35.54 -17.67 -15.73
CA PHE A 529 34.76 -18.18 -14.61
C PHE A 529 33.82 -19.32 -14.99
N GLN A 530 33.60 -20.20 -14.02
CA GLN A 530 32.57 -21.22 -14.05
C GLN A 530 31.72 -21.11 -12.80
N ARG A 531 30.41 -20.97 -12.96
CA ARG A 531 29.42 -20.90 -11.88
C ARG A 531 28.52 -22.10 -11.90
N THR A 532 28.42 -22.82 -10.80
CA THR A 532 27.36 -23.83 -10.60
C THR A 532 26.25 -23.22 -9.77
N LEU A 533 25.01 -23.38 -10.22
CA LEU A 533 23.80 -22.95 -9.54
C LEU A 533 22.94 -24.17 -9.22
N HIS A 534 22.61 -24.38 -7.95
CA HIS A 534 21.73 -25.45 -7.50
C HIS A 534 20.55 -24.87 -6.73
N SER A 535 19.34 -24.95 -7.30
CA SER A 535 18.12 -24.48 -6.63
C SER A 535 17.31 -25.62 -6.02
N SER A 536 16.83 -25.40 -4.81
CA SER A 536 15.88 -26.27 -4.11
C SER A 536 14.43 -26.05 -4.57
N LEU A 537 14.16 -24.99 -5.35
CA LEU A 537 12.82 -24.66 -5.83
C LEU A 537 12.61 -25.23 -7.25
N PRO A 538 11.55 -26.04 -7.49
CA PRO A 538 11.30 -26.63 -8.81
C PRO A 538 11.07 -25.61 -9.94
N THR A 539 10.74 -24.37 -9.58
CA THR A 539 10.49 -23.25 -10.51
C THR A 539 11.75 -22.45 -10.83
N HIS A 540 12.89 -22.76 -10.22
CA HIS A 540 14.17 -22.12 -10.47
C HIS A 540 15.15 -23.17 -11.01
N PRO A 541 15.79 -22.94 -12.16
CA PRO A 541 16.67 -23.91 -12.76
C PRO A 541 18.00 -24.00 -12.02
N SER A 542 18.47 -25.24 -11.94
CA SER A 542 19.86 -25.55 -11.69
C SER A 542 20.62 -25.60 -13.02
N GLY A 543 21.93 -25.36 -12.98
CA GLY A 543 22.76 -25.34 -14.18
C GLY A 543 24.14 -24.74 -13.96
N THR A 544 24.87 -24.56 -15.07
CA THR A 544 26.24 -24.03 -15.07
C THR A 544 26.35 -22.79 -15.95
N VAL A 545 26.97 -21.72 -15.46
CA VAL A 545 27.42 -20.58 -16.28
C VAL A 545 28.90 -20.74 -16.58
N THR A 546 29.34 -20.48 -17.80
CA THR A 546 30.74 -20.30 -18.14
C THR A 546 30.94 -19.00 -18.90
N GLY A 547 31.95 -18.22 -18.56
CA GLY A 547 32.15 -16.90 -19.16
C GLY A 547 33.44 -16.22 -18.76
N THR A 548 33.52 -14.93 -19.03
CA THR A 548 34.63 -14.06 -18.63
C THR A 548 34.16 -12.92 -17.75
N ALA A 549 35.07 -12.41 -16.92
CA ALA A 549 34.82 -11.30 -16.02
C ALA A 549 36.02 -10.34 -15.97
N THR A 550 35.71 -9.08 -15.66
CA THR A 550 36.68 -7.99 -15.47
C THR A 550 36.41 -7.26 -14.16
N PHE A 551 37.46 -6.66 -13.62
CA PHE A 551 37.52 -5.75 -12.49
C PHE A 551 38.29 -4.51 -12.94
N THR A 552 37.54 -3.50 -13.38
CA THR A 552 38.09 -2.27 -13.95
C THR A 552 38.14 -1.17 -12.89
N PRO A 553 39.28 -0.51 -12.65
CA PRO A 553 39.38 0.63 -11.75
C PRO A 553 38.48 1.80 -12.14
N CYS A 554 37.79 2.38 -11.16
CA CYS A 554 36.97 3.57 -11.34
C CYS A 554 37.74 4.80 -10.83
N GLY A 555 37.95 5.80 -11.68
CA GLY A 555 38.65 7.05 -11.35
C GLY A 555 37.76 8.03 -10.59
N LEU A 556 37.42 7.72 -9.33
CA LEU A 556 36.63 8.58 -8.45
C LEU A 556 37.50 9.64 -7.76
N PRO A 557 36.97 10.85 -7.48
CA PRO A 557 37.70 11.92 -6.80
C PRO A 557 37.91 11.60 -5.32
N ASP A 558 39.03 12.06 -4.77
CA ASP A 558 39.28 12.02 -3.33
C ASP A 558 38.20 12.81 -2.56
N PRO A 559 37.73 12.35 -1.39
CA PRO A 559 38.23 11.23 -0.58
C PRO A 559 37.51 9.89 -0.82
N SER A 560 37.11 9.57 -2.06
CA SER A 560 36.40 8.31 -2.35
C SER A 560 37.28 7.07 -2.12
N PRO A 561 36.72 5.95 -1.63
CA PRO A 561 37.49 4.71 -1.45
C PRO A 561 37.92 4.13 -2.80
N PRO A 562 39.07 3.42 -2.86
CA PRO A 562 39.47 2.65 -4.04
C PRO A 562 38.32 1.76 -4.51
N THR A 563 37.97 1.88 -5.79
CA THR A 563 36.74 1.29 -6.35
C THR A 563 37.06 0.53 -7.65
N LEU A 564 36.58 -0.71 -7.74
CA LEU A 564 36.63 -1.55 -8.94
C LEU A 564 35.20 -1.85 -9.41
N LEU A 565 34.95 -1.69 -10.71
CA LEU A 565 33.75 -2.18 -11.37
C LEU A 565 33.99 -3.62 -11.81
N TYR A 566 33.26 -4.54 -11.19
CA TYR A 566 33.13 -5.90 -11.67
C TYR A 566 32.09 -5.98 -12.78
N ALA A 567 32.43 -6.62 -13.89
CA ALA A 567 31.49 -6.96 -14.96
C ALA A 567 31.76 -8.38 -15.46
N GLU A 568 30.71 -9.17 -15.66
CA GLU A 568 30.81 -10.50 -16.26
C GLU A 568 29.87 -10.69 -17.44
N GLU A 569 30.27 -11.58 -18.35
CA GLU A 569 29.47 -12.09 -19.45
C GLU A 569 29.76 -13.59 -19.67
N GLY A 570 28.72 -14.40 -19.82
CA GLY A 570 28.85 -15.83 -20.05
C GLY A 570 27.59 -16.48 -20.61
N GLU A 571 27.64 -17.78 -20.89
CA GLU A 571 26.49 -18.60 -21.27
C GLU A 571 26.05 -19.45 -20.07
N PHE A 572 24.77 -19.38 -19.71
CA PHE A 572 24.16 -20.29 -18.76
C PHE A 572 23.50 -21.46 -19.46
N ALA A 573 23.94 -22.68 -19.14
CA ALA A 573 23.31 -23.92 -19.54
C ALA A 573 22.56 -24.53 -18.36
N THR A 574 21.24 -24.61 -18.46
CA THR A 574 20.39 -25.27 -17.47
C THR A 574 20.54 -26.80 -17.54
N ASP A 575 20.27 -27.51 -16.44
CA ASP A 575 20.21 -28.98 -16.43
C ASP A 575 19.10 -29.53 -17.35
N THR A 576 18.15 -28.68 -17.75
CA THR A 576 17.07 -28.99 -18.69
C THR A 576 17.44 -28.80 -20.17
N GLY A 577 18.66 -28.36 -20.47
CA GLY A 577 19.19 -28.19 -21.83
C GLY A 577 18.95 -26.80 -22.46
N LEU A 578 18.26 -25.88 -21.78
CA LEU A 578 18.11 -24.48 -22.21
C LEU A 578 19.42 -23.70 -22.01
N LYS A 579 19.75 -22.83 -22.97
CA LYS A 579 20.94 -21.97 -22.97
C LYS A 579 20.57 -20.50 -23.20
N PHE A 580 21.20 -19.59 -22.46
CA PHE A 580 21.06 -18.13 -22.68
C PHE A 580 22.27 -17.37 -22.13
N THR A 581 22.45 -16.13 -22.58
CA THR A 581 23.55 -15.26 -22.14
C THR A 581 23.26 -14.67 -20.76
N ALA A 582 24.20 -14.76 -19.84
CA ALA A 582 24.14 -14.16 -18.51
C ALA A 582 25.17 -13.04 -18.40
N ARG A 583 24.77 -11.91 -17.84
CA ARG A 583 25.62 -10.74 -17.62
C ARG A 583 25.31 -10.12 -16.25
N ARG A 584 26.33 -9.61 -15.56
CA ARG A 584 26.18 -9.04 -14.21
C ARG A 584 27.22 -7.98 -13.94
N LYS A 585 26.88 -6.98 -13.12
CA LYS A 585 27.80 -5.94 -12.65
C LYS A 585 27.72 -5.74 -11.14
N TYR A 586 28.85 -5.45 -10.52
CA TYR A 586 28.99 -5.09 -9.11
C TYR A 586 30.04 -4.02 -8.91
N VAL A 587 29.93 -3.27 -7.81
CA VAL A 587 30.96 -2.31 -7.41
C VAL A 587 31.66 -2.84 -6.17
N TYR A 588 32.97 -3.04 -6.26
CA TYR A 588 33.83 -3.46 -5.16
C TYR A 588 34.55 -2.22 -4.63
N GLN A 589 34.48 -1.97 -3.32
CA GLN A 589 35.14 -0.85 -2.66
C GLN A 589 36.03 -1.35 -1.53
N LEU A 590 37.27 -0.84 -1.46
CA LEU A 590 38.14 -1.04 -0.30
C LEU A 590 37.86 0.06 0.72
N LYS A 591 37.20 -0.27 1.82
CA LYS A 591 36.83 0.69 2.86
C LYS A 591 37.77 0.59 4.08
N PRO A 592 38.03 1.71 4.77
CA PRO A 592 38.63 1.65 6.11
C PRO A 592 37.65 0.97 7.09
N GLY A 593 38.19 0.33 8.13
CA GLY A 593 37.37 -0.19 9.23
C GLY A 593 36.68 0.94 10.00
N ASP A 594 35.53 0.64 10.61
CA ASP A 594 34.70 1.65 11.29
C ASP A 594 35.32 2.16 12.60
N ASP A 595 36.20 1.35 13.22
CA ASP A 595 36.92 1.67 14.46
C ASP A 595 38.44 1.39 14.33
N ALA A 596 39.26 1.96 15.22
CA ALA A 596 40.73 1.82 15.20
C ALA A 596 41.25 0.36 15.34
N THR A 597 40.38 -0.56 15.74
CA THR A 597 40.60 -2.00 15.88
C THR A 597 40.21 -2.80 14.63
N GLU A 598 39.41 -2.25 13.73
CA GLU A 598 39.03 -2.89 12.47
C GLU A 598 39.98 -2.46 11.34
N GLY A 599 40.54 -3.46 10.64
CA GLY A 599 41.34 -3.23 9.43
C GLY A 599 40.45 -2.88 8.24
N GLU A 600 41.08 -2.55 7.10
CA GLU A 600 40.35 -2.33 5.85
C GLU A 600 39.59 -3.59 5.42
N HIS A 601 38.42 -3.42 4.81
CA HIS A 601 37.59 -4.51 4.30
C HIS A 601 37.04 -4.22 2.91
N ILE A 602 36.68 -5.28 2.20
CA ILE A 602 36.07 -5.18 0.85
C ILE A 602 34.55 -5.15 1.02
N ALA A 603 33.93 -4.07 0.56
CA ALA A 603 32.48 -3.93 0.46
C ALA A 603 32.03 -4.13 -0.99
N VAL A 604 31.07 -5.03 -1.21
CA VAL A 604 30.44 -5.27 -2.51
C VAL A 604 29.08 -4.58 -2.52
N ARG A 605 28.85 -3.74 -3.52
CA ARG A 605 27.61 -2.98 -3.73
C ARG A 605 26.97 -3.37 -5.05
N PHE A 606 25.66 -3.27 -5.11
CA PHE A 606 24.96 -3.34 -6.39
C PHE A 606 25.43 -2.20 -7.30
N PHE A 607 25.58 -2.48 -8.59
CA PHE A 607 25.63 -1.42 -9.60
C PHE A 607 24.20 -0.90 -9.82
N ASP A 608 24.01 0.37 -10.19
CA ASP A 608 22.71 1.03 -10.36
C ASP A 608 22.63 1.73 -11.72
N ASP A 609 22.23 1.00 -12.76
CA ASP A 609 22.16 1.52 -14.13
C ASP A 609 21.12 2.64 -14.27
N GLU A 610 20.11 2.71 -13.39
CA GLU A 610 19.03 3.71 -13.52
C GLU A 610 19.54 5.13 -13.24
N LYS A 611 20.62 5.25 -12.48
CA LYS A 611 21.29 6.53 -12.20
C LYS A 611 22.30 6.92 -13.28
N MET A 612 22.39 6.15 -14.37
CA MET A 612 23.33 6.38 -15.47
C MET A 612 22.64 6.53 -16.82
N PRO A 613 22.92 7.60 -17.59
CA PRO A 613 22.54 7.68 -18.99
C PRO A 613 23.18 6.54 -19.79
N ARG A 614 22.47 5.94 -20.76
CA ARG A 614 22.94 4.78 -21.54
C ARG A 614 24.36 4.92 -22.13
N ALA A 615 24.76 6.11 -22.56
CA ALA A 615 26.08 6.37 -23.13
C ALA A 615 27.23 6.34 -22.10
N VAL A 616 26.94 6.51 -20.81
CA VAL A 616 27.92 6.55 -19.71
C VAL A 616 28.09 5.16 -19.05
N ILE A 617 27.15 4.23 -19.30
CA ILE A 617 27.16 2.86 -18.75
C ILE A 617 28.33 2.02 -19.30
N GLU A 618 28.81 2.35 -20.50
CA GLU A 618 29.99 1.72 -21.12
C GLU A 618 31.27 2.12 -20.39
N ASP A 619 31.33 3.33 -19.83
CA ASP A 619 32.48 3.88 -19.09
C ASP A 619 32.52 3.45 -17.61
N GLY A 620 31.48 2.76 -17.13
CA GLY A 620 31.43 2.16 -15.80
C GLY A 620 30.75 3.01 -14.74
N VAL A 621 31.46 3.30 -13.63
CA VAL A 621 30.97 4.19 -12.55
C VAL A 621 31.33 5.63 -12.92
N GLY A 622 30.42 6.56 -12.65
CA GLY A 622 30.52 7.95 -13.08
C GLY A 622 31.52 8.71 -12.24
N LYS A 623 31.95 9.88 -12.73
CA LYS A 623 33.01 10.67 -12.08
C LYS A 623 32.68 11.08 -10.65
N ASN A 624 31.41 11.10 -10.23
CA ASN A 624 31.00 11.42 -8.86
C ASN A 624 30.42 10.20 -8.12
N GLY A 625 30.64 8.98 -8.63
CA GLY A 625 30.07 7.76 -8.06
C GLY A 625 28.63 7.48 -8.52
N GLU A 626 28.18 8.12 -9.61
CA GLU A 626 26.91 7.74 -10.24
C GLU A 626 26.96 6.24 -10.61
N GLY A 627 25.88 5.49 -10.34
CA GLY A 627 25.84 4.04 -10.53
C GLY A 627 26.31 3.18 -9.34
N ILE A 628 26.81 3.76 -8.25
CA ILE A 628 27.05 3.01 -6.99
C ILE A 628 25.73 2.84 -6.24
N GLY A 629 25.23 1.60 -6.17
CA GLY A 629 23.98 1.24 -5.53
C GLY A 629 24.08 0.90 -4.04
N GLY A 630 23.02 0.27 -3.53
CA GLY A 630 22.95 -0.20 -2.15
C GLY A 630 24.03 -1.23 -1.80
N LEU A 631 24.37 -1.31 -0.51
CA LEU A 631 25.30 -2.32 0.00
C LEU A 631 24.72 -3.72 -0.21
N PHE A 632 25.50 -4.63 -0.79
CA PHE A 632 25.13 -6.02 -0.94
C PHE A 632 25.76 -6.86 0.18
N VAL A 633 27.08 -6.99 0.22
CA VAL A 633 27.77 -7.75 1.27
C VAL A 633 29.10 -7.10 1.61
N GLU A 634 29.50 -7.21 2.88
CA GLU A 634 30.84 -6.81 3.34
C GLU A 634 31.62 -8.05 3.72
N MET A 635 32.84 -8.17 3.21
CA MET A 635 33.76 -9.24 3.58
C MET A 635 34.22 -9.01 5.01
N GLY A 636 34.00 -10.01 5.88
CA GLY A 636 34.50 -10.03 7.24
C GLY A 636 35.90 -10.61 7.34
N ASP A 637 36.27 -11.09 8.52
CA ASP A 637 37.63 -11.53 8.83
C ASP A 637 38.16 -12.58 7.84
N ILE A 638 39.37 -12.32 7.36
CA ILE A 638 40.11 -13.18 6.45
C ILE A 638 40.99 -14.12 7.26
N LYS A 639 40.83 -15.44 7.04
CA LYS A 639 41.53 -16.49 7.78
C LYS A 639 42.28 -17.40 6.81
N THR A 640 43.54 -17.68 7.11
CA THR A 640 44.35 -18.65 6.36
C THR A 640 44.22 -20.02 6.99
N SER A 641 43.81 -21.04 6.22
CA SER A 641 43.66 -22.41 6.71
C SER A 641 43.94 -23.42 5.60
N GLY A 642 44.98 -24.24 5.77
CA GLY A 642 45.31 -25.34 4.86
C GLY A 642 45.81 -24.92 3.48
N GLY A 643 46.55 -23.82 3.36
CA GLY A 643 47.05 -23.29 2.08
C GLY A 643 46.03 -22.44 1.30
N GLU A 644 44.80 -22.31 1.81
CA GLU A 644 43.75 -21.46 1.25
C GLU A 644 43.45 -20.28 2.18
N VAL A 645 43.15 -19.13 1.59
CA VAL A 645 42.67 -17.94 2.31
C VAL A 645 41.15 -17.89 2.20
N LYS A 646 40.44 -17.74 3.33
CA LYS A 646 38.97 -17.84 3.40
C LYS A 646 38.38 -16.64 4.11
N ALA A 647 37.22 -16.18 3.63
CA ALA A 647 36.45 -15.13 4.26
C ALA A 647 34.94 -15.45 4.24
N LYS A 648 34.20 -14.85 5.16
CA LYS A 648 32.72 -14.85 5.18
C LYS A 648 32.22 -13.43 5.33
N ASN A 649 30.97 -13.18 4.97
CA ASN A 649 30.38 -11.85 5.15
C ASN A 649 30.25 -11.46 6.63
N LYS A 650 30.41 -10.16 6.95
CA LYS A 650 30.21 -9.62 8.31
C LYS A 650 28.80 -9.90 8.83
N GLU A 651 27.80 -9.57 8.01
CA GLU A 651 26.38 -9.80 8.30
C GLU A 651 25.67 -10.43 7.11
N THR A 652 24.66 -11.27 7.37
CA THR A 652 23.77 -11.80 6.34
C THR A 652 22.95 -10.68 5.72
N HIS A 653 22.91 -10.61 4.40
CA HIS A 653 22.18 -9.56 3.70
C HIS A 653 20.73 -9.99 3.44
N LEU A 654 19.77 -9.20 3.92
CA LEU A 654 18.35 -9.38 3.59
C LEU A 654 18.02 -8.54 2.35
N CYS A 655 17.79 -9.21 1.21
CA CYS A 655 17.28 -8.56 0.01
C CYS A 655 15.82 -8.93 -0.18
N ALA A 656 14.94 -7.94 -0.01
CA ALA A 656 13.48 -8.12 0.00
C ALA A 656 12.99 -9.16 1.02
N LYS A 657 12.76 -10.41 0.60
CA LYS A 657 12.28 -11.51 1.45
C LYS A 657 13.27 -12.66 1.60
N ASP A 658 14.42 -12.60 0.93
CA ASP A 658 15.40 -13.69 0.91
C ASP A 658 16.70 -13.24 1.61
N LEU A 659 17.31 -14.17 2.37
CA LEU A 659 18.56 -13.98 3.10
C LEU A 659 19.74 -14.51 2.29
N TYR A 660 20.83 -13.74 2.25
CA TYR A 660 22.05 -14.05 1.51
C TYR A 660 23.22 -14.16 2.47
N THR A 661 23.93 -15.28 2.38
CA THR A 661 25.22 -15.49 3.02
C THR A 661 26.28 -15.63 1.94
N ALA A 662 27.42 -14.95 2.09
CA ALA A 662 28.53 -14.98 1.15
C ALA A 662 29.79 -15.54 1.81
N SER A 663 30.50 -16.40 1.09
CA SER A 663 31.81 -16.88 1.52
C SER A 663 32.78 -16.89 0.35
N TRP A 664 34.04 -16.58 0.62
CA TRP A 664 35.09 -16.51 -0.36
C TRP A 664 36.22 -17.48 -0.01
N LYS A 665 36.85 -18.01 -1.06
CA LYS A 665 38.13 -18.71 -0.97
C LYS A 665 39.07 -18.14 -2.01
N PHE A 666 40.33 -17.95 -1.65
CA PHE A 666 41.37 -17.45 -2.54
C PHE A 666 42.51 -18.44 -2.58
N GLY A 667 43.01 -18.72 -3.79
CA GLY A 667 44.20 -19.50 -3.99
C GLY A 667 45.45 -18.74 -3.56
N GLU A 668 46.48 -19.47 -3.16
CA GLU A 668 47.76 -18.91 -2.73
C GLU A 668 48.37 -17.96 -3.78
N GLY A 669 48.24 -18.31 -5.07
CA GLY A 669 48.74 -17.49 -6.18
C GLY A 669 48.05 -16.14 -6.38
N LEU A 670 46.87 -15.90 -5.77
CA LEU A 670 46.21 -14.59 -5.76
C LEU A 670 46.72 -13.69 -4.62
N VAL A 671 47.14 -14.31 -3.51
CA VAL A 671 47.49 -13.60 -2.27
C VAL A 671 49.00 -13.38 -2.16
N ALA A 672 49.82 -14.19 -2.84
CA ALA A 672 51.27 -14.04 -2.95
C ALA A 672 51.67 -13.25 -4.22
N GLU A 673 52.56 -12.26 -4.09
CA GLU A 673 53.12 -11.52 -5.23
C GLU A 673 53.87 -12.47 -6.19
N GLY A 674 53.38 -12.62 -7.42
CA GLY A 674 54.05 -13.39 -8.48
C GLY A 674 53.65 -14.87 -8.60
N GLY A 675 52.55 -15.28 -7.96
CA GLY A 675 52.04 -16.65 -8.08
C GLY A 675 51.52 -17.00 -9.48
N ARG A 676 51.96 -18.13 -10.03
CA ARG A 676 51.28 -18.80 -11.17
C ARG A 676 50.01 -19.47 -10.64
N ASP A 677 48.94 -19.50 -11.43
CA ASP A 677 47.63 -20.11 -11.09
C ASP A 677 46.78 -19.32 -10.07
N ALA A 678 46.58 -18.03 -10.33
CA ALA A 678 45.71 -17.16 -9.54
C ALA A 678 44.23 -17.52 -9.74
N TRP A 679 43.56 -17.92 -8.67
CA TRP A 679 42.13 -18.23 -8.67
C TRP A 679 41.44 -17.74 -7.40
N TRP A 680 40.13 -17.51 -7.50
CA TRP A 680 39.27 -17.30 -6.34
C TRP A 680 37.89 -17.90 -6.55
N GLU A 681 37.18 -18.14 -5.46
CA GLU A 681 35.85 -18.72 -5.45
C GLU A 681 34.94 -17.90 -4.55
N VAL A 682 33.72 -17.65 -5.00
CA VAL A 682 32.65 -17.09 -4.17
C VAL A 682 31.46 -18.02 -4.15
N ARG A 683 30.97 -18.30 -2.94
CA ARG A 683 29.76 -19.05 -2.69
C ARG A 683 28.69 -18.15 -2.07
N TYR A 684 27.50 -18.20 -2.66
CA TYR A 684 26.28 -17.60 -2.10
C TYR A 684 25.31 -18.70 -1.69
N ASP A 685 24.91 -18.68 -0.42
CA ASP A 685 23.81 -19.50 0.10
C ASP A 685 22.60 -18.58 0.31
N VAL A 686 21.52 -18.83 -0.44
CA VAL A 686 20.30 -18.00 -0.43
C VAL A 686 19.13 -18.79 0.10
N LYS A 687 18.44 -18.23 1.10
CA LYS A 687 17.28 -18.84 1.75
C LYS A 687 16.13 -17.85 1.89
N GLY A 688 14.97 -18.21 1.36
CA GLY A 688 13.75 -17.41 1.48
C GLY A 688 12.57 -17.98 0.68
N PRO A 689 11.38 -17.37 0.81
CA PRO A 689 10.16 -17.84 0.17
C PRO A 689 10.13 -17.58 -1.34
N GLN A 690 11.00 -16.71 -1.85
CA GLN A 690 11.11 -16.45 -3.29
C GLN A 690 12.31 -17.17 -3.91
N LYS A 691 13.38 -17.37 -3.14
CA LYS A 691 14.60 -18.03 -3.62
C LYS A 691 15.16 -18.98 -2.58
N ASP A 692 15.45 -20.21 -3.01
CA ASP A 692 16.22 -21.18 -2.24
C ASP A 692 17.23 -21.83 -3.20
N TYR A 693 18.48 -21.39 -3.14
CA TYR A 693 19.53 -21.93 -3.99
C TYR A 693 20.93 -21.70 -3.40
N VAL A 694 21.89 -22.48 -3.88
CA VAL A 694 23.33 -22.31 -3.65
C VAL A 694 24.02 -22.02 -4.98
N SER A 695 24.83 -20.95 -5.03
CA SER A 695 25.67 -20.64 -6.18
C SER A 695 27.13 -20.69 -5.77
N ILE A 696 27.98 -21.35 -6.56
CA ILE A 696 29.43 -21.38 -6.38
C ILE A 696 30.05 -20.91 -7.69
N THR A 697 30.85 -19.84 -7.65
CA THR A 697 31.55 -19.32 -8.82
C THR A 697 33.04 -19.42 -8.59
N ARG A 698 33.73 -20.12 -9.49
CA ARG A 698 35.19 -20.24 -9.53
C ARG A 698 35.73 -19.35 -10.64
N TYR A 699 36.69 -18.50 -10.33
CA TYR A 699 37.39 -17.63 -11.25
C TYR A 699 38.85 -18.06 -11.34
N THR A 700 39.39 -18.07 -12.55
CA THR A 700 40.80 -18.34 -12.84
C THR A 700 41.31 -17.25 -13.78
N LEU A 701 42.48 -16.70 -13.49
CA LEU A 701 43.08 -15.67 -14.34
C LEU A 701 43.57 -16.31 -15.64
N VAL A 702 43.23 -15.70 -16.78
CA VAL A 702 43.57 -16.13 -18.14
C VAL A 702 44.35 -15.06 -18.88
#